data_AF-A0ABD1RWC8-F1
#
_entry.id   AF-A0ABD1RWC8-F1
#
_cell.length_a   1.000
_cell.length_b   1.000
_cell.length_c   1.000
_cell.angle_alpha   90.00
_cell.angle_beta   90.00
_cell.angle_gamma   90.00
#
_symmetry.space_group_name_H-M   'P 1'
#
loop_
_entity.id
_entity.type
_entity.pdbx_description
1 polymer ?
#
loop_
_entity_poly.entity_id
_entity_poly.type
_entity_poly.pdbx_seq_one_letter_code
_entity_poly.pdbx_strand_id
1 'polypeptide(L)'
;MEDCSLPKDSYFLGFDSSTQSLKATVLDSNLNIVAAEIVNFDSELSHYKTKDGVYRDPLVNGRIVSPTIMWVEAFDLVLKRLQKSKLDFGKIAAVSGSGQQHGSVYWKNGSSKILSSFDPKKPLVDQLGDAFSIKESPIWMDSSTTEQCKAIEKAVGGALELSKLTGSRAYERFTGPQIRRIFETQPEVYQNTERISLVSSFMASLLTGSYACIDQTDGAGMNLMDIKERSWSKIILEVTAPGLEEKLGKLAPAHAVAGLIAPYFVDRYNFNKNCLIIQWSGDNPNSLAGLTLNSPGDLAISLGTSDTVFGITNEHKPSLEGHVFPNPVDTKSYMVMLCYKNGSLVREDIRNQCADKSWEVFNKFLQQTQPLNGGKLGFYYKDHEILPPLPVGFHRYVLENFNGESLDGAREREVKEFDPPSEVRALVEGQLLSMRAHAERFGMPSPPKRIIATGGASANDCILSSIASIFGCNVYTVQRPDSASMGAALRAAHGWLCNKGNFVPISGMYRDILEKTSLNCKLAATAGDQDLVSKYALLMKKRVEIENSLVQKLGRFLNTSALLGPWLAAMEDYSLPQDSIFLGFDCSTQSLKATVLDANLNIFATELVTFDSELPHYKTKDGVYRDSLVNGRIVSPTLMWVEALDLILERFVKSKLDFGRIIAVSGSAQQHGSVYWKNGSSEILSSLVPTKSLVDLLSNAFSVNESPIWMDCSTTEQCRAIEKTVGGALELSKLTGSCAHERYAGPQIRKIFETQPQVYQNTERISLVSSFMASLLIGRYACIDQTDGAGMNLMDIKRRSWSKVALEATAPGLEEKLGDLAPAHTIAGSIASYYVERYHFNKNCFVVQWSGDNPNSLAGLTLNTPGDLAISLGTSDTVFGIATDHKPNLEGHVFPNPVDTKDYMVMLVYKNGSLTREDIRNRCANKSWEVFNTYLQQTPPLNGGKIGFYYKEHEILPPLPIGEHRYVVEDFENEFVDGLKEHEVGGFDAPSEVRALIEGQMLSMRAHARKIGMPSPPRRIIATGGASANNCIVRLMASIFGCNVYTVQRPDSASLGAALRAAHGWLCNKKGGFVPISCMYMNKLEKTSLNCKLAAAAGDQELVSKYALLMKKRVEIENHLVQKLGRL
;
A
#
# COMPACT_ATOMS: atom_id res chain seq x y z
N MET A 1 48.25 -21.34 20.19
CA MET A 1 47.69 -19.99 19.99
C MET A 1 48.24 -19.50 18.67
N GLU A 2 47.38 -19.12 17.74
CA GLU A 2 47.81 -18.53 16.47
C GLU A 2 48.49 -17.19 16.73
N ASP A 3 49.60 -16.91 16.05
CA ASP A 3 50.35 -15.66 16.17
C ASP A 3 49.52 -14.50 15.61
N CYS A 4 48.94 -13.68 16.49
CA CYS A 4 48.13 -12.52 16.14
C CYS A 4 48.96 -11.22 16.05
N SER A 5 50.30 -11.32 15.95
CA SER A 5 51.17 -10.14 15.96
C SER A 5 51.18 -9.37 14.63
N LEU A 6 50.91 -8.07 14.74
CA LEU A 6 51.02 -7.12 13.63
C LEU A 6 52.49 -6.78 13.36
N PRO A 7 52.85 -6.38 12.12
CA PRO A 7 54.22 -6.02 11.79
C PRO A 7 54.61 -4.77 12.58
N LYS A 8 55.78 -4.82 13.23
CA LYS A 8 56.31 -3.69 14.00
C LYS A 8 56.53 -2.48 13.10
N ASP A 9 56.37 -1.28 13.66
CA ASP A 9 56.60 0.00 12.97
C ASP A 9 55.80 0.14 11.66
N SER A 10 54.57 -0.36 11.64
CA SER A 10 53.67 -0.31 10.49
C SER A 10 52.38 0.43 10.82
N TYR A 11 51.75 0.96 9.77
CA TYR A 11 50.47 1.65 9.83
C TYR A 11 49.37 0.90 9.07
N PHE A 12 48.14 1.09 9.51
CA PHE A 12 46.92 0.56 8.92
C PHE A 12 45.95 1.69 8.69
N LEU A 13 45.57 1.90 7.42
CA LEU A 13 44.76 3.05 7.02
C LEU A 13 43.34 2.60 6.68
N GLY A 14 42.38 3.27 7.31
CA GLY A 14 40.95 3.08 7.08
C GLY A 14 40.32 4.35 6.55
N PHE A 15 39.53 4.21 5.49
CA PHE A 15 38.72 5.31 4.96
C PHE A 15 37.24 5.15 5.29
N ASP A 16 36.48 6.23 5.25
CA ASP A 16 35.03 6.22 5.28
C ASP A 16 34.47 7.23 4.29
N SER A 17 33.97 6.73 3.16
CA SER A 17 33.25 7.50 2.14
C SER A 17 31.77 7.56 2.51
N SER A 18 31.45 8.48 3.42
CA SER A 18 30.10 8.72 3.91
C SER A 18 29.28 9.60 2.96
N THR A 19 28.03 9.88 3.31
CA THR A 19 27.16 10.78 2.51
C THR A 19 27.65 12.22 2.46
N GLN A 20 28.17 12.76 3.56
CA GLN A 20 28.50 14.20 3.68
C GLN A 20 30.00 14.49 3.69
N SER A 21 30.83 13.46 3.87
CA SER A 21 32.27 13.62 4.04
C SER A 21 33.03 12.36 3.66
N LEU A 22 34.32 12.53 3.37
CA LEU A 22 35.29 11.44 3.31
C LEU A 22 36.26 11.58 4.49
N LYS A 23 36.37 10.53 5.30
CA LYS A 23 37.28 10.48 6.46
C LYS A 23 38.39 9.47 6.26
N ALA A 24 39.52 9.70 6.91
CA ALA A 24 40.63 8.78 7.00
C ALA A 24 41.08 8.63 8.46
N THR A 25 41.43 7.42 8.87
CA THR A 25 41.96 7.09 10.20
C THR A 25 43.12 6.13 10.04
N VAL A 26 44.24 6.43 10.71
CA VAL A 26 45.45 5.62 10.66
C VAL A 26 45.74 5.04 12.03
N LEU A 27 45.88 3.73 12.11
CA LEU A 27 46.28 3.00 13.31
C LEU A 27 47.74 2.56 13.20
N ASP A 28 48.48 2.60 14.30
CA ASP A 28 49.76 1.91 14.42
C ASP A 28 49.59 0.40 14.68
N SER A 29 50.70 -0.33 14.77
CA SER A 29 50.71 -1.77 15.08
C SER A 29 50.21 -2.11 16.49
N ASN A 30 50.02 -1.11 17.37
CA ASN A 30 49.41 -1.25 18.69
C ASN A 30 47.93 -0.83 18.68
N LEU A 31 47.36 -0.56 17.50
CA LEU A 31 45.98 -0.12 17.29
C LEU A 31 45.67 1.25 17.94
N ASN A 32 46.66 2.13 18.00
CA ASN A 32 46.50 3.52 18.40
C ASN A 32 46.36 4.43 17.19
N ILE A 33 45.45 5.39 17.26
CA ILE A 33 45.28 6.40 16.21
C ILE A 33 46.52 7.29 16.18
N VAL A 34 47.20 7.33 15.03
CA VAL A 34 48.38 8.18 14.80
C VAL A 34 48.08 9.36 13.87
N ALA A 35 47.04 9.26 13.05
CA ALA A 35 46.56 10.35 12.20
C ALA A 35 45.06 10.17 11.88
N ALA A 36 44.35 11.28 11.68
CA ALA A 36 43.00 11.29 11.18
C ALA A 36 42.74 12.57 10.39
N GLU A 37 42.05 12.46 9.26
CA GLU A 37 41.73 13.57 8.37
C GLU A 37 40.29 13.45 7.86
N ILE A 38 39.68 14.58 7.51
CA ILE A 38 38.32 14.65 6.98
C ILE A 38 38.25 15.66 5.84
N VAL A 39 37.42 15.39 4.84
CA VAL A 39 37.00 16.34 3.82
C VAL A 39 35.48 16.38 3.79
N ASN A 40 34.89 17.54 4.07
CA ASN A 40 33.44 17.76 4.07
C ASN A 40 33.01 18.27 2.69
N PHE A 41 32.03 17.58 2.07
CA PHE A 41 31.70 17.81 0.67
C PHE A 41 31.16 19.22 0.41
N ASP A 42 30.14 19.66 1.16
CA ASP A 42 29.49 20.93 0.88
C ASP A 42 30.38 22.15 1.14
N SER A 43 31.18 22.12 2.20
CA SER A 43 32.03 23.26 2.59
C SER A 43 33.33 23.32 1.79
N GLU A 44 33.87 22.17 1.38
CA GLU A 44 35.23 22.09 0.82
C GLU A 44 35.23 21.74 -0.68
N LEU A 45 34.14 21.19 -1.19
CA LEU A 45 33.91 20.87 -2.60
C LEU A 45 32.64 21.56 -3.12
N SER A 46 32.44 22.81 -2.70
CA SER A 46 31.22 23.58 -2.95
C SER A 46 30.91 23.83 -4.44
N HIS A 47 31.88 23.64 -5.34
CA HIS A 47 31.68 23.70 -6.79
C HIS A 47 30.75 22.60 -7.32
N TYR A 48 30.61 21.47 -6.60
CA TYR A 48 29.57 20.48 -6.92
C TYR A 48 28.17 20.95 -6.53
N LYS A 49 28.01 22.01 -5.71
CA LYS A 49 26.71 22.57 -5.31
C LYS A 49 25.77 21.54 -4.66
N THR A 50 26.33 20.58 -3.93
CA THR A 50 25.55 19.64 -3.13
C THR A 50 24.96 20.33 -1.90
N LYS A 51 23.91 19.71 -1.34
CA LYS A 51 23.42 20.02 0.00
C LYS A 51 23.31 18.72 0.77
N ASP A 52 23.98 18.64 1.90
CA ASP A 52 24.25 17.42 2.65
C ASP A 52 24.98 16.35 1.82
N GLY A 53 25.87 16.77 0.91
CA GLY A 53 26.64 15.87 0.04
C GLY A 53 25.85 15.24 -1.12
N VAL A 54 24.62 15.70 -1.37
CA VAL A 54 23.71 15.08 -2.36
C VAL A 54 22.98 16.09 -3.24
N TYR A 55 22.50 15.58 -4.38
CA TYR A 55 21.44 16.19 -5.17
C TYR A 55 20.12 15.50 -4.86
N ARG A 56 19.08 16.31 -4.63
CA ARG A 56 17.70 15.86 -4.50
C ARG A 56 16.98 16.31 -5.75
N ASP A 57 16.53 15.36 -6.55
CA ASP A 57 15.88 15.65 -7.82
C ASP A 57 14.42 16.05 -7.58
N PRO A 58 14.03 17.31 -7.83
CA PRO A 58 12.65 17.73 -7.60
C PRO A 58 11.70 17.14 -8.65
N LEU A 59 12.21 16.66 -9.80
CA LEU A 59 11.41 16.13 -10.90
C LEU A 59 11.10 14.65 -10.74
N VAL A 60 11.84 13.95 -9.87
CA VAL A 60 11.74 12.51 -9.69
C VAL A 60 11.62 12.21 -8.20
N ASN A 61 10.39 11.88 -7.74
CA ASN A 61 10.12 11.68 -6.31
C ASN A 61 11.04 10.62 -5.70
N GLY A 62 11.65 10.96 -4.57
CA GLY A 62 12.54 10.07 -3.85
C GLY A 62 13.90 9.84 -4.51
N ARG A 63 14.20 10.42 -5.69
CA ARG A 63 15.50 10.26 -6.34
C ARG A 63 16.54 11.13 -5.64
N ILE A 64 17.55 10.49 -5.07
CA ILE A 64 18.62 11.16 -4.34
C ILE A 64 19.96 10.54 -4.76
N VAL A 65 20.84 11.37 -5.28
CA VAL A 65 22.09 10.94 -5.91
C VAL A 65 23.27 11.81 -5.45
N SER A 66 24.49 11.31 -5.60
CA SER A 66 25.72 12.09 -5.39
C SER A 66 26.59 12.06 -6.66
N PRO A 67 27.30 13.15 -7.00
CA PRO A 67 28.27 13.12 -8.09
C PRO A 67 29.37 12.11 -7.80
N THR A 68 29.53 11.09 -8.65
CA THR A 68 30.54 10.03 -8.44
C THR A 68 31.95 10.62 -8.35
N ILE A 69 32.24 11.62 -9.18
CA ILE A 69 33.55 12.26 -9.28
C ILE A 69 33.89 13.10 -8.02
N MET A 70 32.89 13.55 -7.26
CA MET A 70 33.11 14.28 -6.01
C MET A 70 33.82 13.39 -4.97
N TRP A 71 33.48 12.11 -4.91
CA TRP A 71 34.16 11.16 -4.02
C TRP A 71 35.63 10.96 -4.39
N VAL A 72 35.95 10.99 -5.69
CA VAL A 72 37.33 10.93 -6.20
C VAL A 72 38.12 12.17 -5.78
N GLU A 73 37.54 13.36 -5.97
CA GLU A 73 38.20 14.61 -5.59
C GLU A 73 38.41 14.71 -4.06
N ALA A 74 37.42 14.29 -3.28
CA ALA A 74 37.56 14.20 -1.83
C ALA A 74 38.71 13.26 -1.44
N PHE A 75 38.88 12.15 -2.18
CA PHE A 75 39.95 11.17 -1.95
C PHE A 75 41.34 11.74 -2.24
N ASP A 76 41.51 12.46 -3.36
CA ASP A 76 42.74 13.20 -3.66
C ASP A 76 43.09 14.20 -2.53
N LEU A 77 42.07 14.93 -2.04
CA LEU A 77 42.25 15.92 -0.97
C LEU A 77 42.63 15.30 0.37
N VAL A 78 41.99 14.20 0.77
CA VAL A 78 42.27 13.57 2.06
C VAL A 78 43.68 12.94 2.07
N LEU A 79 44.11 12.32 0.96
CA LEU A 79 45.48 11.81 0.81
C LEU A 79 46.51 12.93 0.89
N LYS A 80 46.23 14.08 0.25
CA LYS A 80 47.08 15.26 0.33
C LYS A 80 47.16 15.83 1.76
N ARG A 81 46.08 15.77 2.54
CA ARG A 81 46.09 16.17 3.96
C ARG A 81 46.94 15.24 4.82
N LEU A 82 46.76 13.93 4.65
CA LEU A 82 47.60 12.93 5.32
C LEU A 82 49.09 13.10 4.98
N GLN A 83 49.42 13.47 3.73
CA GLN A 83 50.80 13.80 3.35
C GLN A 83 51.30 15.06 4.05
N LYS A 84 50.47 16.10 4.16
CA LYS A 84 50.80 17.35 4.87
C LYS A 84 50.94 17.15 6.38
N SER A 85 50.22 16.20 6.98
CA SER A 85 50.37 15.85 8.40
C SER A 85 51.64 15.03 8.68
N LYS A 86 52.51 14.85 7.67
CA LYS A 86 53.79 14.15 7.73
C LYS A 86 53.65 12.65 8.06
N LEU A 87 52.52 12.05 7.71
CA LEU A 87 52.38 10.60 7.76
C LEU A 87 53.35 9.93 6.76
N ASP A 88 54.10 8.93 7.24
CA ASP A 88 54.95 8.12 6.38
C ASP A 88 54.12 7.03 5.69
N PHE A 89 53.72 7.29 4.45
CA PHE A 89 52.99 6.34 3.61
C PHE A 89 53.78 5.05 3.32
N GLY A 90 55.11 5.07 3.44
CA GLY A 90 55.97 3.90 3.27
C GLY A 90 55.80 2.85 4.37
N LYS A 91 55.21 3.25 5.51
CA LYS A 91 54.89 2.35 6.63
C LYS A 91 53.50 1.73 6.54
N ILE A 92 52.65 2.16 5.61
CA ILE A 92 51.29 1.61 5.49
C ILE A 92 51.39 0.18 4.95
N ALA A 93 51.07 -0.79 5.80
CA ALA A 93 51.12 -2.21 5.46
C ALA A 93 49.82 -2.69 4.81
N ALA A 94 48.69 -2.12 5.19
CA ALA A 94 47.41 -2.39 4.55
C ALA A 94 46.43 -1.22 4.64
N VAL A 95 45.52 -1.18 3.67
CA VAL A 95 44.41 -0.23 3.57
C VAL A 95 43.10 -0.99 3.44
N SER A 96 42.05 -0.51 4.11
CA SER A 96 40.66 -0.89 3.86
C SER A 96 39.79 0.36 3.95
N GLY A 97 38.48 0.20 3.77
CA GLY A 97 37.57 1.33 3.86
C GLY A 97 36.12 0.94 4.01
N SER A 98 35.38 1.98 4.34
CA SER A 98 33.93 2.07 4.39
C SER A 98 33.43 2.87 3.19
N GLY A 99 32.34 2.40 2.59
CA GLY A 99 31.50 3.21 1.72
C GLY A 99 30.07 3.24 2.27
N GLN A 100 29.38 4.37 2.09
CA GLN A 100 27.95 4.44 2.39
C GLN A 100 27.23 3.28 1.67
N GLN A 101 26.44 2.52 2.42
CA GLN A 101 25.84 1.29 1.90
C GLN A 101 24.88 1.55 0.73
N HIS A 102 24.67 0.50 -0.06
CA HIS A 102 23.73 0.43 -1.17
C HIS A 102 24.05 1.29 -2.41
N GLY A 103 24.77 2.41 -2.23
CA GLY A 103 25.11 3.31 -3.32
C GLY A 103 25.93 2.61 -4.40
N SER A 104 25.68 2.92 -5.66
CA SER A 104 26.27 2.20 -6.80
C SER A 104 26.91 3.09 -7.84
N VAL A 105 28.06 2.64 -8.36
CA VAL A 105 28.85 3.29 -9.40
C VAL A 105 28.86 2.43 -10.65
N TYR A 106 28.65 3.07 -11.80
CA TYR A 106 28.53 2.42 -13.11
C TYR A 106 29.72 2.83 -13.97
N TRP A 107 30.66 1.91 -14.15
CA TRP A 107 31.86 2.13 -14.93
C TRP A 107 31.59 1.96 -16.41
N LYS A 108 31.97 2.96 -17.20
CA LYS A 108 31.82 2.94 -18.64
C LYS A 108 32.74 1.88 -19.30
N ASN A 109 32.35 1.37 -20.45
CA ASN A 109 33.20 0.53 -21.28
C ASN A 109 34.57 1.22 -21.54
N GLY A 110 35.66 0.51 -21.28
CA GLY A 110 37.05 0.98 -21.38
C GLY A 110 37.66 1.51 -20.08
N SER A 111 36.88 1.64 -19.00
CA SER A 111 37.35 2.21 -17.72
C SER A 111 38.39 1.35 -17.00
N SER A 112 38.39 0.03 -17.21
CA SER A 112 39.46 -0.88 -16.77
C SER A 112 40.85 -0.45 -17.26
N LYS A 113 40.96 0.07 -18.49
CA LYS A 113 42.22 0.60 -19.01
C LYS A 113 42.66 1.85 -18.27
N ILE A 114 41.73 2.78 -18.01
CA ILE A 114 41.99 4.02 -17.26
C ILE A 114 42.53 3.68 -15.86
N LEU A 115 41.88 2.75 -15.15
CA LEU A 115 42.30 2.29 -13.81
C LEU A 115 43.73 1.73 -13.82
N SER A 116 44.08 0.93 -14.83
CA SER A 116 45.38 0.27 -14.92
C SER A 116 46.53 1.19 -15.32
N SER A 117 46.25 2.41 -15.78
CA SER A 117 47.23 3.29 -16.41
C SER A 117 47.24 4.71 -15.84
N PHE A 118 46.91 4.88 -14.55
CA PHE A 118 46.95 6.20 -13.91
C PHE A 118 48.35 6.84 -13.99
N ASP A 119 48.40 8.10 -14.40
CA ASP A 119 49.61 8.94 -14.44
C ASP A 119 49.85 9.57 -13.05
N PRO A 120 50.92 9.18 -12.31
CA PRO A 120 51.20 9.69 -10.96
C PRO A 120 51.43 11.20 -10.90
N LYS A 121 51.66 11.87 -12.05
CA LYS A 121 51.83 13.33 -12.10
C LYS A 121 50.50 14.08 -11.99
N LYS A 122 49.37 13.43 -12.26
CA LYS A 122 48.03 14.05 -12.23
C LYS A 122 47.21 13.53 -11.04
N PRO A 123 46.31 14.33 -10.45
CA PRO A 123 45.34 13.81 -9.48
C PRO A 123 44.35 12.82 -10.14
N LEU A 124 43.65 12.02 -9.36
CA LEU A 124 42.71 11.03 -9.87
C LEU A 124 41.49 11.70 -10.51
N VAL A 125 41.01 12.81 -9.93
CA VAL A 125 39.84 13.57 -10.44
C VAL A 125 40.01 13.99 -11.91
N ASP A 126 41.23 14.38 -12.31
CA ASP A 126 41.55 14.81 -13.69
C ASP A 126 41.59 13.64 -14.70
N GLN A 127 41.63 12.39 -14.21
CA GLN A 127 41.83 11.19 -15.03
C GLN A 127 40.55 10.35 -15.16
N LEU A 128 39.54 10.58 -14.31
CA LEU A 128 38.33 9.76 -14.21
C LEU A 128 37.06 10.43 -14.74
N GLY A 129 37.15 11.64 -15.31
CA GLY A 129 35.98 12.41 -15.79
C GLY A 129 35.07 11.66 -16.78
N ASP A 130 35.65 10.81 -17.64
CA ASP A 130 34.93 10.02 -18.65
C ASP A 130 34.78 8.53 -18.29
N ALA A 131 35.16 8.13 -17.07
CA ALA A 131 35.19 6.72 -16.65
C ALA A 131 33.81 6.16 -16.23
N PHE A 132 32.78 6.99 -16.16
CA PHE A 132 31.46 6.61 -15.64
C PHE A 132 30.38 6.72 -16.70
N SER A 133 29.57 5.67 -16.84
CA SER A 133 28.38 5.66 -17.69
C SER A 133 27.23 6.42 -17.02
N ILE A 134 27.17 6.40 -15.68
CA ILE A 134 26.31 7.23 -14.84
C ILE A 134 27.19 8.20 -14.02
N LYS A 135 27.01 9.50 -14.20
CA LYS A 135 27.79 10.54 -13.51
C LYS A 135 27.31 10.80 -12.07
N GLU A 136 26.05 10.46 -11.79
CA GLU A 136 25.38 10.69 -10.51
C GLU A 136 24.96 9.35 -9.92
N SER A 137 25.68 8.88 -8.92
CA SER A 137 25.42 7.59 -8.29
C SER A 137 24.17 7.67 -7.40
N PRO A 138 23.19 6.75 -7.53
CA PRO A 138 22.16 6.59 -6.50
C PRO A 138 22.81 6.15 -5.18
N ILE A 139 22.26 6.63 -4.07
CA ILE A 139 22.79 6.41 -2.71
C ILE A 139 21.71 5.87 -1.77
N TRP A 140 22.07 5.59 -0.51
CA TRP A 140 21.18 4.98 0.48
C TRP A 140 19.88 5.75 0.76
N MET A 141 19.85 7.06 0.49
CA MET A 141 18.67 7.91 0.68
C MET A 141 17.66 7.81 -0.47
N ASP A 142 18.04 7.19 -1.60
CA ASP A 142 17.16 7.04 -2.74
C ASP A 142 15.98 6.11 -2.39
N SER A 143 14.77 6.58 -2.69
CA SER A 143 13.50 5.89 -2.44
C SER A 143 12.62 5.79 -3.69
N SER A 144 13.24 5.86 -4.87
CA SER A 144 12.54 6.05 -6.14
C SER A 144 12.36 4.78 -6.98
N THR A 145 12.60 3.60 -6.39
CA THR A 145 12.59 2.29 -7.07
C THR A 145 11.53 1.32 -6.52
N THR A 146 10.46 1.83 -5.90
CA THR A 146 9.39 1.00 -5.32
C THR A 146 8.81 -0.01 -6.31
N GLU A 147 8.69 0.35 -7.59
CA GLU A 147 8.19 -0.56 -8.62
C GLU A 147 9.17 -1.68 -8.94
N GLN A 148 10.48 -1.38 -9.00
CA GLN A 148 11.52 -2.39 -9.18
C GLN A 148 11.60 -3.32 -7.96
N CYS A 149 11.41 -2.81 -6.74
CA CYS A 149 11.31 -3.63 -5.53
C CYS A 149 10.17 -4.65 -5.66
N LYS A 150 8.95 -4.19 -5.98
CA LYS A 150 7.79 -5.07 -6.17
C LYS A 150 8.01 -6.09 -7.29
N ALA A 151 8.67 -5.69 -8.38
CA ALA A 151 8.97 -6.57 -9.50
C ALA A 151 9.92 -7.70 -9.10
N ILE A 152 11.00 -7.37 -8.38
CA ILE A 152 11.96 -8.35 -7.85
C ILE A 152 11.27 -9.27 -6.83
N GLU A 153 10.52 -8.72 -5.87
CA GLU A 153 9.76 -9.52 -4.89
C GLU A 153 8.81 -10.49 -5.58
N LYS A 154 8.00 -10.01 -6.54
CA LYS A 154 7.06 -10.84 -7.28
C LYS A 154 7.76 -11.97 -8.05
N ALA A 155 8.89 -11.67 -8.69
CA ALA A 155 9.60 -12.63 -9.52
C ALA A 155 10.19 -13.80 -8.71
N VAL A 156 10.49 -13.59 -7.42
CA VAL A 156 11.07 -14.62 -6.54
C VAL A 156 10.05 -15.27 -5.60
N GLY A 157 8.75 -15.00 -5.77
CA GLY A 157 7.68 -15.62 -4.97
C GLY A 157 7.19 -14.79 -3.78
N GLY A 158 7.62 -13.53 -3.66
CA GLY A 158 7.15 -12.54 -2.68
C GLY A 158 8.24 -11.98 -1.78
N ALA A 159 7.89 -10.95 -1.01
CA ALA A 159 8.80 -10.23 -0.11
C ALA A 159 9.48 -11.14 0.93
N LEU A 160 8.75 -12.11 1.48
CA LEU A 160 9.28 -13.03 2.49
C LEU A 160 10.29 -14.01 1.89
N GLU A 161 10.03 -14.51 0.67
CA GLU A 161 10.96 -15.43 -0.01
C GLU A 161 12.24 -14.70 -0.42
N LEU A 162 12.13 -13.46 -0.91
CA LEU A 162 13.30 -12.60 -1.14
C LEU A 162 14.10 -12.37 0.15
N SER A 163 13.42 -12.16 1.28
CA SER A 163 14.07 -11.95 2.57
C SER A 163 14.78 -13.20 3.08
N LYS A 164 14.14 -14.37 3.02
CA LYS A 164 14.79 -15.64 3.38
C LYS A 164 16.08 -15.87 2.59
N LEU A 165 16.08 -15.47 1.32
CA LEU A 165 17.22 -15.66 0.42
C LEU A 165 18.31 -14.60 0.63
N THR A 166 17.94 -13.32 0.69
CA THR A 166 18.89 -12.20 0.66
C THR A 166 19.13 -11.53 2.01
N GLY A 167 18.45 -11.97 3.06
CA GLY A 167 18.48 -11.35 4.38
C GLY A 167 17.62 -10.10 4.52
N SER A 168 16.91 -9.69 3.48
CA SER A 168 16.02 -8.52 3.48
C SER A 168 14.94 -8.66 2.41
N ARG A 169 13.75 -8.13 2.66
CA ARG A 169 12.80 -7.87 1.57
C ARG A 169 13.36 -6.81 0.61
N ALA A 170 12.65 -6.48 -0.48
CA ALA A 170 13.14 -5.43 -1.36
C ALA A 170 12.93 -4.06 -0.70
N TYR A 171 14.00 -3.25 -0.69
CA TYR A 171 13.96 -1.87 -0.24
C TYR A 171 14.49 -0.97 -1.35
N GLU A 172 13.92 0.21 -1.51
CA GLU A 172 14.19 1.07 -2.66
C GLU A 172 15.67 1.46 -2.78
N ARG A 173 16.30 1.72 -1.66
CA ARG A 173 17.72 2.06 -1.62
C ARG A 173 18.63 0.91 -2.04
N PHE A 174 18.18 -0.35 -1.92
CA PHE A 174 19.03 -1.51 -2.21
C PHE A 174 19.42 -1.52 -3.68
N THR A 175 20.63 -2.01 -3.93
CA THR A 175 21.29 -1.79 -5.22
C THR A 175 20.63 -2.54 -6.38
N GLY A 176 20.07 -3.72 -6.15
CA GLY A 176 19.34 -4.48 -7.17
C GLY A 176 18.20 -3.69 -7.81
N PRO A 177 17.24 -3.16 -7.02
CA PRO A 177 16.22 -2.23 -7.50
C PRO A 177 16.76 -1.02 -8.28
N GLN A 178 17.87 -0.41 -7.83
CA GLN A 178 18.51 0.72 -8.52
C GLN A 178 19.10 0.33 -9.88
N ILE A 179 19.80 -0.82 -9.94
CA ILE A 179 20.34 -1.39 -11.19
C ILE A 179 19.21 -1.70 -12.16
N ARG A 180 18.14 -2.37 -11.68
CA ARG A 180 16.98 -2.71 -12.50
C ARG A 180 16.36 -1.46 -13.11
N ARG A 181 16.23 -0.39 -12.33
CA ARG A 181 15.69 0.87 -12.83
C ARG A 181 16.58 1.46 -13.91
N ILE A 182 17.90 1.50 -13.72
CA ILE A 182 18.83 1.99 -14.75
C ILE A 182 18.74 1.14 -16.02
N PHE A 183 18.66 -0.17 -15.89
CA PHE A 183 18.42 -1.06 -17.03
C PHE A 183 17.09 -0.76 -17.75
N GLU A 184 15.99 -0.57 -17.02
CA GLU A 184 14.66 -0.32 -17.59
C GLU A 184 14.51 1.07 -18.21
N THR A 185 15.16 2.09 -17.63
CA THR A 185 14.98 3.50 -18.00
C THR A 185 16.10 4.08 -18.87
N GLN A 186 17.31 3.52 -18.80
CA GLN A 186 18.50 3.96 -19.53
C GLN A 186 19.27 2.73 -20.04
N PRO A 187 18.63 1.88 -20.87
CA PRO A 187 19.22 0.62 -21.33
C PRO A 187 20.55 0.82 -22.08
N GLU A 188 20.70 1.91 -22.84
CA GLU A 188 21.95 2.26 -23.52
C GLU A 188 23.09 2.55 -22.53
N VAL A 189 22.77 3.16 -21.39
CA VAL A 189 23.76 3.42 -20.34
C VAL A 189 24.18 2.12 -19.66
N TYR A 190 23.21 1.24 -19.37
CA TYR A 190 23.49 -0.09 -18.82
C TYR A 190 24.32 -0.96 -19.79
N GLN A 191 24.02 -0.91 -21.09
CA GLN A 191 24.81 -1.58 -22.13
C GLN A 191 26.24 -1.03 -22.21
N ASN A 192 26.40 0.29 -22.04
CA ASN A 192 27.71 0.96 -22.01
C ASN A 192 28.43 0.84 -20.65
N THR A 193 27.91 0.03 -19.73
CA THR A 193 28.52 -0.21 -18.41
C THR A 193 29.26 -1.54 -18.42
N GLU A 194 30.58 -1.55 -18.23
CA GLU A 194 31.36 -2.81 -18.15
C GLU A 194 31.44 -3.36 -16.73
N ARG A 195 31.30 -2.49 -15.71
CA ARG A 195 31.37 -2.87 -14.30
C ARG A 195 30.40 -2.04 -13.46
N ILE A 196 29.75 -2.69 -12.48
CA ILE A 196 28.97 -2.04 -11.43
C ILE A 196 29.66 -2.32 -10.09
N SER A 197 29.80 -1.28 -9.27
CA SER A 197 30.45 -1.34 -7.96
C SER A 197 29.54 -0.75 -6.90
N LEU A 198 29.66 -1.21 -5.66
CA LEU A 198 29.19 -0.42 -4.52
C LEU A 198 30.18 0.72 -4.26
N VAL A 199 29.79 1.76 -3.50
CA VAL A 199 30.72 2.84 -3.11
C VAL A 199 31.99 2.27 -2.45
N SER A 200 31.83 1.24 -1.62
CA SER A 200 32.93 0.50 -0.99
C SER A 200 33.90 -0.09 -2.04
N SER A 201 33.41 -0.98 -2.92
CA SER A 201 34.25 -1.64 -3.93
C SER A 201 34.76 -0.66 -5.00
N PHE A 202 34.05 0.43 -5.27
CA PHE A 202 34.49 1.52 -6.15
C PHE A 202 35.77 2.16 -5.60
N MET A 203 35.76 2.57 -4.34
CA MET A 203 36.93 3.21 -3.71
C MET A 203 38.11 2.25 -3.57
N ALA A 204 37.86 0.97 -3.27
CA ALA A 204 38.88 -0.08 -3.30
C ALA A 204 39.49 -0.25 -4.71
N SER A 205 38.67 -0.11 -5.76
CA SER A 205 39.13 -0.22 -7.15
C SER A 205 40.10 0.92 -7.52
N LEU A 206 39.86 2.13 -7.00
CA LEU A 206 40.80 3.25 -7.17
C LEU A 206 42.18 2.92 -6.61
N LEU A 207 42.23 2.35 -5.41
CA LEU A 207 43.49 1.99 -4.72
C LEU A 207 44.25 0.85 -5.40
N THR A 208 43.55 -0.14 -5.93
CA THR A 208 44.20 -1.29 -6.61
C THR A 208 44.55 -1.01 -8.07
N GLY A 209 43.99 0.05 -8.69
CA GLY A 209 44.14 0.29 -10.13
C GLY A 209 43.48 -0.79 -10.99
N SER A 210 42.51 -1.51 -10.43
CA SER A 210 41.75 -2.58 -11.08
C SER A 210 40.40 -2.73 -10.38
N TYR A 211 39.48 -3.53 -10.92
CA TYR A 211 38.18 -3.71 -10.27
C TYR A 211 38.28 -4.61 -9.03
N ALA A 212 38.03 -4.03 -7.86
CA ALA A 212 37.85 -4.77 -6.62
C ALA A 212 36.53 -5.56 -6.64
N CYS A 213 36.47 -6.60 -5.82
CA CYS A 213 35.23 -7.36 -5.62
C CYS A 213 34.30 -6.59 -4.69
N ILE A 214 33.00 -6.88 -4.79
CA ILE A 214 32.06 -6.54 -3.73
C ILE A 214 32.26 -7.56 -2.60
N ASP A 215 32.35 -7.10 -1.35
CA ASP A 215 32.48 -8.03 -0.23
C ASP A 215 31.13 -8.69 0.10
N GLN A 216 31.18 -9.87 0.74
CA GLN A 216 29.98 -10.63 1.10
C GLN A 216 29.07 -9.91 2.10
N THR A 217 29.57 -8.93 2.84
CA THR A 217 28.78 -8.18 3.83
C THR A 217 27.98 -7.07 3.16
N ASP A 218 28.64 -6.19 2.43
CA ASP A 218 27.98 -5.06 1.75
C ASP A 218 27.16 -5.53 0.55
N GLY A 219 27.58 -6.63 -0.09
CA GLY A 219 26.82 -7.32 -1.12
C GLY A 219 25.43 -7.79 -0.66
N ALA A 220 25.24 -8.03 0.65
CA ALA A 220 23.94 -8.42 1.19
C ALA A 220 22.96 -7.24 1.21
N GLY A 221 23.47 -6.01 1.19
CA GLY A 221 22.69 -4.77 1.04
C GLY A 221 22.19 -4.52 -0.39
N MET A 222 22.22 -5.52 -1.28
CA MET A 222 21.86 -5.36 -2.70
C MET A 222 20.55 -6.05 -3.10
N ASN A 223 20.01 -6.95 -2.28
CA ASN A 223 18.97 -7.92 -2.67
C ASN A 223 19.38 -8.82 -3.86
N LEU A 224 20.67 -9.10 -4.06
CA LEU A 224 21.16 -9.90 -5.20
C LEU A 224 21.85 -11.20 -4.80
N MET A 225 22.30 -11.33 -3.55
CA MET A 225 23.05 -12.48 -3.07
C MET A 225 22.22 -13.41 -2.20
N ASP A 226 22.53 -14.70 -2.27
CA ASP A 226 22.13 -15.67 -1.27
C ASP A 226 23.07 -15.52 -0.06
N ILE A 227 22.54 -15.10 1.09
CA ILE A 227 23.35 -14.84 2.29
C ILE A 227 23.81 -16.12 2.99
N LYS A 228 23.19 -17.26 2.71
CA LYS A 228 23.58 -18.56 3.26
C LYS A 228 24.72 -19.14 2.45
N GLU A 229 24.59 -19.13 1.13
CA GLU A 229 25.63 -19.60 0.21
C GLU A 229 26.78 -18.58 0.03
N ARG A 230 26.56 -17.33 0.45
CA ARG A 230 27.51 -16.19 0.32
C ARG A 230 27.98 -15.98 -1.12
N SER A 231 27.06 -16.20 -2.06
CA SER A 231 27.25 -16.09 -3.51
C SER A 231 26.08 -15.34 -4.15
N TRP A 232 26.26 -14.85 -5.38
CA TRP A 232 25.14 -14.27 -6.11
C TRP A 232 24.03 -15.29 -6.36
N SER A 233 22.77 -14.84 -6.24
CA SER A 233 21.63 -15.64 -6.64
C SER A 233 21.35 -15.45 -8.13
N LYS A 234 21.59 -16.50 -8.92
CA LYS A 234 21.37 -16.46 -10.38
C LYS A 234 19.96 -16.01 -10.74
N ILE A 235 18.96 -16.55 -10.03
CA ILE A 235 17.55 -16.21 -10.22
C ILE A 235 17.34 -14.72 -10.02
N ILE A 236 17.91 -14.14 -8.94
CA ILE A 236 17.70 -12.72 -8.67
C ILE A 236 18.45 -11.84 -9.68
N LEU A 237 19.67 -12.22 -10.06
CA LEU A 237 20.42 -11.49 -11.09
C LEU A 237 19.66 -11.44 -12.42
N GLU A 238 19.15 -12.59 -12.88
CA GLU A 238 18.39 -12.73 -14.13
C GLU A 238 17.13 -11.86 -14.15
N VAL A 239 16.38 -11.83 -13.05
CA VAL A 239 15.17 -10.99 -12.97
C VAL A 239 15.52 -9.51 -12.83
N THR A 240 16.70 -9.16 -12.32
CA THR A 240 17.12 -7.77 -12.08
C THR A 240 17.57 -7.09 -13.37
N ALA A 241 18.55 -7.69 -14.08
CA ALA A 241 19.04 -7.16 -15.35
C ALA A 241 19.85 -8.23 -16.14
N PRO A 242 19.83 -8.20 -17.48
CA PRO A 242 20.57 -9.16 -18.29
C PRO A 242 22.09 -9.00 -18.13
N GLY A 243 22.82 -10.12 -18.08
CA GLY A 243 24.29 -10.14 -17.98
C GLY A 243 24.85 -9.51 -16.70
N LEU A 244 24.02 -9.38 -15.64
CA LEU A 244 24.40 -8.61 -14.45
C LEU A 244 25.57 -9.23 -13.68
N GLU A 245 25.68 -10.57 -13.65
CA GLU A 245 26.77 -11.25 -12.95
C GLU A 245 28.16 -10.81 -13.45
N GLU A 246 28.32 -10.68 -14.77
CA GLU A 246 29.58 -10.25 -15.40
C GLU A 246 29.94 -8.81 -14.99
N LYS A 247 28.93 -7.93 -14.91
CA LYS A 247 29.10 -6.54 -14.51
C LYS A 247 29.40 -6.40 -13.02
N LEU A 248 28.94 -7.30 -12.16
CA LEU A 248 29.24 -7.30 -10.72
C LEU A 248 30.57 -7.98 -10.38
N GLY A 249 30.95 -9.01 -11.14
CA GLY A 249 32.05 -9.92 -10.82
C GLY A 249 31.78 -10.79 -9.60
N LYS A 250 32.84 -11.39 -9.06
CA LYS A 250 32.73 -12.30 -7.92
C LYS A 250 32.59 -11.54 -6.60
N LEU A 251 31.88 -12.14 -5.65
CA LEU A 251 31.92 -11.76 -4.25
C LEU A 251 33.23 -12.24 -3.59
N ALA A 252 33.68 -11.51 -2.58
CA ALA A 252 34.85 -11.91 -1.77
C ALA A 252 34.56 -11.79 -0.27
N PRO A 253 35.19 -12.60 0.60
CA PRO A 253 35.11 -12.40 2.04
C PRO A 253 35.64 -11.01 2.45
N ALA A 254 35.05 -10.41 3.48
CA ALA A 254 35.41 -9.08 3.97
C ALA A 254 36.89 -8.92 4.37
N HIS A 255 37.56 -10.00 4.78
CA HIS A 255 38.97 -10.00 5.17
C HIS A 255 39.93 -10.31 4.01
N ALA A 256 39.41 -10.58 2.81
CA ALA A 256 40.22 -10.97 1.67
C ALA A 256 41.03 -9.79 1.12
N VAL A 257 42.18 -10.09 0.51
CA VAL A 257 42.98 -9.12 -0.22
C VAL A 257 42.31 -8.85 -1.57
N ALA A 258 41.98 -7.59 -1.84
CA ALA A 258 41.50 -7.11 -3.13
C ALA A 258 42.65 -7.01 -4.16
N GLY A 259 43.84 -6.64 -3.70
CA GLY A 259 45.04 -6.53 -4.53
C GLY A 259 46.17 -5.82 -3.79
N LEU A 260 47.27 -5.57 -4.49
CA LEU A 260 48.30 -4.63 -4.04
C LEU A 260 47.86 -3.19 -4.34
N ILE A 261 48.43 -2.23 -3.61
CA ILE A 261 48.31 -0.81 -3.95
C ILE A 261 48.81 -0.57 -5.39
N ALA A 262 48.10 0.25 -6.15
CA ALA A 262 48.48 0.59 -7.51
C ALA A 262 49.80 1.37 -7.55
N PRO A 263 50.65 1.18 -8.59
CA PRO A 263 51.89 1.94 -8.78
C PRO A 263 51.70 3.46 -8.69
N TYR A 264 50.54 3.96 -9.12
CA TYR A 264 50.14 5.36 -8.98
C TYR A 264 50.39 5.93 -7.57
N PHE A 265 49.97 5.23 -6.52
CA PHE A 265 50.11 5.73 -5.15
C PHE A 265 51.53 5.55 -4.61
N VAL A 266 52.28 4.57 -5.12
CA VAL A 266 53.69 4.40 -4.81
C VAL A 266 54.47 5.61 -5.33
N ASP A 267 54.32 5.93 -6.62
CA ASP A 267 55.08 7.00 -7.25
C ASP A 267 54.64 8.40 -6.80
N ARG A 268 53.34 8.59 -6.53
CA ARG A 268 52.78 9.91 -6.17
C ARG A 268 52.86 10.23 -4.67
N TYR A 269 52.62 9.25 -3.81
CA TYR A 269 52.49 9.45 -2.35
C TYR A 269 53.51 8.64 -1.54
N ASN A 270 54.39 7.87 -2.18
CA ASN A 270 55.39 7.03 -1.52
C ASN A 270 54.78 5.92 -0.64
N PHE A 271 53.66 5.32 -1.08
CA PHE A 271 53.14 4.12 -0.44
C PHE A 271 54.13 2.94 -0.54
N ASN A 272 54.09 2.05 0.44
CA ASN A 272 54.77 0.76 0.34
C ASN A 272 54.22 -0.04 -0.85
N LYS A 273 55.07 -0.43 -1.81
CA LYS A 273 54.66 -1.25 -2.97
C LYS A 273 54.02 -2.60 -2.62
N ASN A 274 54.27 -3.10 -1.40
CA ASN A 274 53.69 -4.33 -0.87
C ASN A 274 52.43 -4.07 -0.01
N CYS A 275 51.96 -2.82 0.07
CA CYS A 275 50.75 -2.49 0.81
C CYS A 275 49.56 -3.26 0.26
N LEU A 276 48.88 -4.00 1.14
CA LEU A 276 47.69 -4.78 0.77
C LEU A 276 46.46 -3.88 0.78
N ILE A 277 45.61 -4.01 -0.23
CA ILE A 277 44.26 -3.47 -0.19
C ILE A 277 43.34 -4.60 0.23
N ILE A 278 42.72 -4.47 1.40
CA ILE A 278 41.72 -5.41 1.89
C ILE A 278 40.36 -4.97 1.37
N GLN A 279 39.48 -5.92 1.01
CA GLN A 279 38.15 -5.59 0.49
C GLN A 279 37.45 -4.54 1.38
N TRP A 280 36.90 -3.52 0.74
CA TRP A 280 36.10 -2.52 1.43
C TRP A 280 34.71 -3.09 1.71
N SER A 281 34.05 -2.56 2.73
CA SER A 281 32.70 -3.00 3.14
C SER A 281 31.85 -1.76 3.43
N GLY A 282 30.57 -1.96 3.73
CA GLY A 282 29.65 -0.89 4.13
C GLY A 282 30.06 -0.16 5.42
N ASP A 283 29.49 1.01 5.65
CA ASP A 283 29.69 1.82 6.87
C ASP A 283 29.22 1.13 8.17
N ASN A 284 28.02 0.55 8.21
CA ASN A 284 27.54 -0.19 9.38
C ASN A 284 28.38 -1.46 9.65
N PRO A 285 28.75 -2.27 8.64
CA PRO A 285 29.73 -3.36 8.80
C PRO A 285 31.07 -2.92 9.39
N ASN A 286 31.63 -1.81 8.91
CA ASN A 286 32.88 -1.28 9.45
C ASN A 286 32.68 -0.71 10.86
N SER A 287 31.55 -0.06 11.13
CA SER A 287 31.21 0.43 12.48
C SER A 287 31.11 -0.72 13.47
N LEU A 288 30.55 -1.88 13.06
CA LEU A 288 30.55 -3.11 13.86
C LEU A 288 31.96 -3.53 14.26
N ALA A 289 32.90 -3.52 13.31
CA ALA A 289 34.31 -3.80 13.58
C ALA A 289 34.95 -2.73 14.50
N GLY A 290 34.72 -1.45 14.22
CA GLY A 290 35.30 -0.32 14.96
C GLY A 290 34.79 -0.21 16.39
N LEU A 291 33.54 -0.60 16.64
CA LEU A 291 32.97 -0.72 17.99
C LEU A 291 33.36 -2.05 18.67
N THR A 292 34.22 -2.86 18.05
CA THR A 292 34.73 -4.14 18.58
C THR A 292 33.67 -5.19 18.86
N LEU A 293 32.48 -5.10 18.24
CA LEU A 293 31.46 -6.15 18.32
C LEU A 293 32.06 -7.41 17.69
N ASN A 294 32.15 -8.51 18.44
CA ASN A 294 32.86 -9.71 17.97
C ASN A 294 32.22 -11.03 18.40
N SER A 295 31.23 -11.00 19.29
CA SER A 295 30.55 -12.19 19.80
C SER A 295 29.05 -12.08 19.58
N PRO A 296 28.34 -13.19 19.30
CA PRO A 296 26.88 -13.22 19.38
C PRO A 296 26.38 -12.66 20.72
N GLY A 297 25.37 -11.78 20.67
CA GLY A 297 24.91 -11.04 21.85
C GLY A 297 25.56 -9.67 22.05
N ASP A 298 26.61 -9.32 21.29
CA ASP A 298 27.11 -7.95 21.22
C ASP A 298 26.15 -7.08 20.39
N LEU A 299 25.75 -5.93 20.94
CA LEU A 299 24.85 -4.96 20.31
C LEU A 299 25.46 -3.56 20.33
N ALA A 300 25.19 -2.76 19.30
CA ALA A 300 25.37 -1.33 19.33
C ALA A 300 24.07 -0.60 18.99
N ILE A 301 23.88 0.56 19.62
CA ILE A 301 22.75 1.46 19.39
C ILE A 301 23.35 2.82 19.00
N SER A 302 23.23 3.17 17.72
CA SER A 302 23.58 4.48 17.21
C SER A 302 22.38 5.40 17.31
N LEU A 303 22.49 6.44 18.15
CA LEU A 303 21.41 7.38 18.44
C LEU A 303 21.61 8.70 17.68
N GLY A 304 20.91 8.87 16.56
CA GLY A 304 21.10 9.98 15.63
C GLY A 304 19.79 10.47 15.02
N THR A 305 19.87 11.21 13.91
CA THR A 305 18.68 11.66 13.14
C THR A 305 17.74 10.49 12.85
N SER A 306 18.33 9.37 12.44
CA SER A 306 17.73 8.04 12.51
C SER A 306 18.53 7.23 13.54
N ASP A 307 17.83 6.38 14.28
CA ASP A 307 18.48 5.46 15.21
C ASP A 307 18.72 4.12 14.50
N THR A 308 19.89 3.52 14.72
CA THR A 308 20.24 2.22 14.15
C THR A 308 20.68 1.28 15.25
N VAL A 309 20.04 0.12 15.32
CA VAL A 309 20.47 -0.99 16.18
C VAL A 309 21.17 -2.01 15.30
N PHE A 310 22.39 -2.38 15.64
CA PHE A 310 23.07 -3.48 14.96
C PHE A 310 23.80 -4.38 15.95
N GLY A 311 23.90 -5.66 15.64
CA GLY A 311 24.51 -6.63 16.54
C GLY A 311 24.81 -7.95 15.85
N ILE A 312 25.44 -8.85 16.59
CA ILE A 312 25.88 -10.15 16.07
C ILE A 312 24.93 -11.26 16.56
N THR A 313 24.56 -12.14 15.64
CA THR A 313 23.75 -13.33 15.91
C THR A 313 24.33 -14.56 15.18
N ASN A 314 24.08 -15.74 15.75
CA ASN A 314 24.33 -17.01 15.07
C ASN A 314 23.11 -17.46 14.23
N GLU A 315 21.95 -16.83 14.42
CA GLU A 315 20.72 -17.21 13.75
C GLU A 315 20.48 -16.34 12.51
N HIS A 316 20.39 -16.95 11.34
CA HIS A 316 19.89 -16.28 10.14
C HIS A 316 18.36 -16.45 10.08
N LYS A 317 17.62 -15.60 10.80
CA LYS A 317 16.14 -15.56 10.73
C LYS A 317 15.66 -14.28 10.03
N PRO A 318 15.80 -14.15 8.69
CA PRO A 318 15.23 -13.02 7.97
C PRO A 318 13.71 -12.94 8.14
N SER A 319 13.19 -11.72 8.12
CA SER A 319 11.75 -11.44 8.21
C SER A 319 11.36 -10.35 7.21
N LEU A 320 10.10 -9.89 7.23
CA LEU A 320 9.69 -8.74 6.41
C LEU A 320 10.22 -7.40 6.94
N GLU A 321 10.83 -7.42 8.12
CA GLU A 321 11.45 -6.29 8.80
C GLU A 321 12.96 -6.53 8.91
N GLY A 322 13.72 -5.46 9.16
CA GLY A 322 15.15 -5.51 9.45
C GLY A 322 16.02 -6.07 8.32
N HIS A 323 17.30 -6.20 8.61
CA HIS A 323 18.30 -6.68 7.67
C HIS A 323 19.25 -7.67 8.34
N VAL A 324 19.52 -8.80 7.66
CA VAL A 324 20.48 -9.81 8.09
C VAL A 324 21.59 -9.88 7.05
N PHE A 325 22.82 -9.54 7.43
CA PHE A 325 23.99 -9.60 6.53
C PHE A 325 25.03 -10.60 7.07
N PRO A 326 25.87 -11.20 6.22
CA PRO A 326 27.07 -11.91 6.67
C PRO A 326 27.91 -11.02 7.59
N ASN A 327 28.49 -11.57 8.66
CA ASN A 327 29.31 -10.77 9.56
C ASN A 327 30.65 -10.38 8.88
N PRO A 328 31.06 -9.09 8.90
CA PRO A 328 32.31 -8.64 8.28
C PRO A 328 33.57 -9.06 9.05
N VAL A 329 33.44 -9.47 10.32
CA VAL A 329 34.56 -9.81 11.21
C VAL A 329 34.58 -11.28 11.65
N ASP A 330 33.59 -12.07 11.21
CA ASP A 330 33.51 -13.50 11.49
C ASP A 330 32.87 -14.26 10.32
N THR A 331 33.42 -15.43 10.01
CA THR A 331 33.04 -16.20 8.81
C THR A 331 31.77 -17.03 8.99
N LYS A 332 31.26 -17.17 10.23
CA LYS A 332 30.14 -18.08 10.55
C LYS A 332 28.88 -17.36 10.98
N SER A 333 29.02 -16.26 11.70
CA SER A 333 27.91 -15.48 12.23
C SER A 333 27.37 -14.45 11.23
N TYR A 334 26.27 -13.82 11.62
CA TYR A 334 25.57 -12.78 10.88
C TYR A 334 25.54 -11.49 11.71
N MET A 335 25.46 -10.36 11.02
CA MET A 335 25.08 -9.10 11.61
C MET A 335 23.61 -8.81 11.32
N VAL A 336 22.90 -8.32 12.32
CA VAL A 336 21.52 -7.81 12.18
C VAL A 336 21.59 -6.30 12.21
N MET A 337 20.77 -5.65 11.40
CA MET A 337 20.61 -4.20 11.39
C MET A 337 19.14 -3.81 11.36
N LEU A 338 18.73 -2.97 12.30
CA LEU A 338 17.38 -2.42 12.45
C LEU A 338 17.47 -0.91 12.39
N CYS A 339 16.66 -0.31 11.53
CA CYS A 339 16.70 1.14 11.28
C CYS A 339 15.37 1.77 11.72
N TYR A 340 15.48 2.86 12.47
CA TYR A 340 14.35 3.66 12.95
C TYR A 340 14.52 5.08 12.42
N LYS A 341 13.54 5.54 11.65
CA LYS A 341 13.57 6.88 11.05
C LYS A 341 13.40 7.97 12.10
N ASN A 342 12.58 7.73 13.13
CA ASN A 342 12.22 8.69 14.15
C ASN A 342 13.15 8.64 15.38
N GLY A 343 14.38 9.14 15.22
CA GLY A 343 15.39 9.18 16.29
C GLY A 343 15.45 10.51 17.05
N SER A 344 16.54 11.26 16.86
CA SER A 344 16.89 12.44 17.63
C SER A 344 15.94 13.62 17.42
N LEU A 345 15.41 13.81 16.21
CA LEU A 345 14.50 14.92 15.91
C LEU A 345 13.19 14.80 16.69
N VAL A 346 12.75 13.58 16.98
CA VAL A 346 11.57 13.34 17.82
C VAL A 346 11.88 13.58 19.30
N ARG A 347 13.06 13.15 19.77
CA ARG A 347 13.55 13.49 21.12
C ARG A 347 13.67 14.99 21.34
N GLU A 348 14.20 15.71 20.35
CA GLU A 348 14.30 17.16 20.38
C GLU A 348 12.93 17.83 20.38
N ASP A 349 11.99 17.33 19.58
CA ASP A 349 10.62 17.85 19.51
C ASP A 349 9.90 17.74 20.85
N ILE A 350 9.94 16.56 21.48
CA ILE A 350 9.34 16.35 22.80
C ILE A 350 10.08 17.15 23.88
N ARG A 351 11.41 17.26 23.83
CA ARG A 351 12.16 18.19 24.70
C ARG A 351 11.66 19.62 24.54
N ASN A 352 11.42 20.06 23.31
CA ASN A 352 10.99 21.43 23.03
C ASN A 352 9.56 21.70 23.51
N GLN A 353 8.68 20.72 23.43
CA GLN A 353 7.28 20.84 23.83
C GLN A 353 7.08 20.66 25.33
N CYS A 354 7.82 19.73 25.95
CA CYS A 354 7.55 19.29 27.32
C CYS A 354 8.60 19.77 28.32
N ALA A 355 9.84 20.04 27.90
CA ALA A 355 10.97 20.24 28.80
C ALA A 355 11.72 21.56 28.55
N ASP A 356 10.99 22.65 28.29
CA ASP A 356 11.53 24.01 28.12
C ASP A 356 12.70 24.12 27.12
N LYS A 357 12.74 23.23 26.11
CA LYS A 357 13.84 23.13 25.13
C LYS A 357 15.21 22.83 25.76
N SER A 358 15.24 22.33 27.00
CA SER A 358 16.44 22.02 27.79
C SER A 358 16.61 20.52 27.99
N TRP A 359 17.81 20.01 27.69
CA TRP A 359 18.15 18.61 27.97
C TRP A 359 18.31 18.36 29.48
N GLU A 360 18.67 19.37 30.26
CA GLU A 360 18.74 19.31 31.72
C GLU A 360 17.35 19.09 32.33
N VAL A 361 16.33 19.81 31.85
CA VAL A 361 14.93 19.61 32.29
C VAL A 361 14.41 18.25 31.83
N PHE A 362 14.72 17.84 30.59
CA PHE A 362 14.38 16.51 30.07
C PHE A 362 14.97 15.39 30.95
N ASN A 363 16.23 15.55 31.38
CA ASN A 363 16.89 14.59 32.26
C ASN A 363 16.27 14.56 33.65
N LYS A 364 15.94 15.73 34.22
CA LYS A 364 15.22 15.82 35.50
C LYS A 364 13.88 15.09 35.43
N PHE A 365 13.17 15.18 34.31
CA PHE A 365 11.91 14.49 34.08
C PHE A 365 12.08 12.97 34.00
N LEU A 366 13.11 12.46 33.33
CA LEU A 366 13.44 11.03 33.33
C LEU A 366 13.83 10.50 34.71
N GLN A 367 14.51 11.32 35.53
CA GLN A 367 14.98 10.96 36.88
C GLN A 367 13.85 10.94 37.92
N GLN A 368 12.89 11.88 37.82
CA GLN A 368 11.78 11.95 38.78
C GLN A 368 10.65 10.97 38.47
N THR A 369 10.57 10.46 37.24
CA THR A 369 9.58 9.45 36.84
C THR A 369 10.09 8.05 37.11
N GLN A 370 9.27 7.22 37.76
CA GLN A 370 9.63 5.84 38.04
C GLN A 370 9.72 5.00 36.74
N PRO A 371 10.62 4.01 36.68
CA PRO A 371 10.64 3.01 35.61
C PRO A 371 9.25 2.42 35.31
N LEU A 372 9.00 2.04 34.05
CA LEU A 372 7.70 1.57 33.53
C LEU A 372 6.64 2.65 33.38
N ASN A 373 6.92 3.88 33.82
CA ASN A 373 6.08 5.06 33.65
C ASN A 373 4.62 4.88 34.16
N GLY A 374 4.42 4.05 35.18
CA GLY A 374 3.08 3.69 35.66
C GLY A 374 2.18 3.03 34.60
N GLY A 375 2.78 2.31 33.63
CA GLY A 375 2.06 1.68 32.52
C GLY A 375 1.77 2.61 31.34
N LYS A 376 2.30 3.84 31.32
CA LYS A 376 2.14 4.79 30.20
C LYS A 376 3.13 4.49 29.06
N LEU A 377 2.63 4.05 27.93
CA LEU A 377 3.37 3.73 26.71
C LEU A 377 3.13 4.78 25.62
N GLY A 378 4.19 5.15 24.89
CA GLY A 378 4.09 6.08 23.77
C GLY A 378 4.77 5.57 22.50
N PHE A 379 4.22 5.97 21.35
CA PHE A 379 4.69 5.67 20.00
C PHE A 379 4.76 7.00 19.24
N TYR A 380 5.96 7.43 18.83
CA TYR A 380 6.20 8.81 18.38
C TYR A 380 6.82 8.86 16.99
N TYR A 381 5.98 9.08 15.97
CA TYR A 381 6.41 9.09 14.58
C TYR A 381 6.10 10.46 13.94
N LYS A 382 7.13 11.30 13.74
CA LYS A 382 7.02 12.56 12.97
C LYS A 382 7.15 12.33 11.47
N ASP A 383 7.86 11.27 11.09
CA ASP A 383 7.93 10.73 9.75
C ASP A 383 7.35 9.31 9.73
N HIS A 384 6.96 8.82 8.54
CA HIS A 384 6.65 7.41 8.35
C HIS A 384 7.79 6.54 8.89
N GLU A 385 7.48 5.68 9.85
CA GLU A 385 8.45 4.80 10.49
C GLU A 385 8.77 3.59 9.59
N ILE A 386 10.02 3.14 9.65
CA ILE A 386 10.52 1.95 8.97
C ILE A 386 10.17 0.70 9.78
N LEU A 387 10.41 0.77 11.10
CA LEU A 387 10.26 -0.36 12.02
C LEU A 387 9.53 0.07 13.30
N PRO A 388 8.25 -0.30 13.49
CA PRO A 388 7.36 -0.94 12.52
C PRO A 388 6.93 0.02 11.38
N PRO A 389 6.36 -0.49 10.27
CA PRO A 389 5.86 0.29 9.14
C PRO A 389 4.60 1.14 9.48
N LEU A 390 4.74 2.13 10.36
CA LEU A 390 3.64 2.98 10.83
C LEU A 390 3.68 4.38 10.19
N PRO A 391 2.50 4.97 9.88
CA PRO A 391 2.44 6.34 9.38
C PRO A 391 2.80 7.36 10.46
N VAL A 392 2.95 8.62 10.05
CA VAL A 392 3.09 9.78 10.94
C VAL A 392 1.94 9.80 11.94
N GLY A 393 2.27 9.89 13.23
CA GLY A 393 1.31 9.90 14.32
C GLY A 393 1.97 9.70 15.68
N PHE A 394 1.42 10.38 16.70
CA PHE A 394 1.78 10.14 18.10
C PHE A 394 0.63 9.37 18.76
N HIS A 395 0.93 8.19 19.29
CA HIS A 395 -0.05 7.35 19.98
C HIS A 395 0.39 7.10 21.41
N ARG A 396 -0.54 7.23 22.36
CA ARG A 396 -0.28 7.14 23.79
C ARG A 396 -1.29 6.21 24.43
N TYR A 397 -0.80 5.30 25.26
CA TYR A 397 -1.62 4.30 25.93
C TYR A 397 -1.30 4.25 27.41
N VAL A 398 -2.31 4.09 28.24
CA VAL A 398 -2.19 3.77 29.67
C VAL A 398 -2.59 2.32 29.85
N LEU A 399 -1.74 1.52 30.50
CA LEU A 399 -2.07 0.17 30.93
C LEU A 399 -2.77 0.22 32.30
N GLU A 400 -4.08 0.02 32.30
CA GLU A 400 -4.89 -0.10 33.51
C GLU A 400 -4.63 -1.44 34.19
N ASN A 401 -4.59 -1.44 35.53
CA ASN A 401 -4.28 -2.62 36.37
C ASN A 401 -2.89 -3.24 36.13
N PHE A 402 -1.96 -2.52 35.50
CA PHE A 402 -0.58 -2.97 35.37
C PHE A 402 0.23 -2.59 36.61
N ASN A 403 0.64 -3.60 37.38
CA ASN A 403 1.52 -3.43 38.55
C ASN A 403 2.97 -3.87 38.28
N GLY A 404 3.29 -4.28 37.05
CA GLY A 404 4.60 -4.79 36.66
C GLY A 404 4.81 -6.29 36.91
N GLU A 405 3.91 -6.99 37.60
CA GLU A 405 4.09 -8.41 37.96
C GLU A 405 3.42 -9.37 36.96
N SER A 406 2.29 -8.98 36.37
CA SER A 406 1.58 -9.75 35.34
C SER A 406 0.91 -8.85 34.30
N LEU A 407 0.62 -9.42 33.12
CA LEU A 407 -0.25 -8.81 32.11
C LEU A 407 -1.70 -9.29 32.21
N ASP A 408 -1.99 -10.27 33.06
CA ASP A 408 -3.34 -10.82 33.21
C ASP A 408 -4.30 -9.75 33.74
N GLY A 409 -5.34 -9.46 32.95
CA GLY A 409 -6.31 -8.41 33.28
C GLY A 409 -5.84 -6.98 33.00
N ALA A 410 -4.60 -6.77 32.53
CA ALA A 410 -4.12 -5.46 32.11
C ALA A 410 -4.80 -5.04 30.80
N ARG A 411 -5.42 -3.86 30.80
CA ARG A 411 -6.14 -3.30 29.64
C ARG A 411 -5.47 -2.02 29.18
N GLU A 412 -5.25 -1.89 27.88
CA GLU A 412 -4.75 -0.66 27.28
C GLU A 412 -5.87 0.34 26.99
N ARG A 413 -5.67 1.60 27.37
CA ARG A 413 -6.55 2.72 27.04
C ARG A 413 -5.76 3.80 26.31
N GLU A 414 -6.18 4.15 25.09
CA GLU A 414 -5.56 5.23 24.32
C GLU A 414 -5.90 6.59 24.97
N VAL A 415 -4.90 7.47 25.11
CA VAL A 415 -5.07 8.82 25.67
C VAL A 415 -4.49 9.87 24.73
N LYS A 416 -4.93 11.12 24.86
CA LYS A 416 -4.49 12.21 23.98
C LYS A 416 -3.10 12.72 24.32
N GLU A 417 -2.81 12.88 25.61
CA GLU A 417 -1.58 13.48 26.13
C GLU A 417 -1.21 12.86 27.49
N PHE A 418 0.07 12.93 27.84
CA PHE A 418 0.54 12.72 29.21
C PHE A 418 1.01 14.04 29.83
N ASP A 419 1.16 14.05 31.16
CA ASP A 419 1.92 15.11 31.82
C ASP A 419 3.37 15.16 31.30
N PRO A 420 4.01 16.34 31.26
CA PRO A 420 5.32 16.51 30.62
C PRO A 420 6.41 15.52 31.09
N PRO A 421 6.52 15.19 32.40
CA PRO A 421 7.46 14.16 32.85
C PRO A 421 7.17 12.77 32.27
N SER A 422 5.90 12.35 32.32
CA SER A 422 5.49 11.05 31.78
C SER A 422 5.62 10.98 30.26
N GLU A 423 5.43 12.09 29.56
CA GLU A 423 5.61 12.20 28.10
C GLU A 423 7.07 11.95 27.69
N VAL A 424 8.01 12.57 28.41
CA VAL A 424 9.45 12.38 28.22
C VAL A 424 9.85 10.92 28.46
N ARG A 425 9.36 10.28 29.52
CA ARG A 425 9.65 8.87 29.79
C ARG A 425 8.99 7.93 28.77
N ALA A 426 7.73 8.18 28.39
CA ALA A 426 7.02 7.38 27.40
C ALA A 426 7.75 7.36 26.05
N LEU A 427 8.35 8.48 25.65
CA LEU A 427 9.18 8.54 24.45
C LEU A 427 10.41 7.64 24.55
N VAL A 428 11.21 7.82 25.61
CA VAL A 428 12.49 7.11 25.76
C VAL A 428 12.25 5.61 25.95
N GLU A 429 11.36 5.22 26.86
CA GLU A 429 11.02 3.80 27.03
C GLU A 429 10.36 3.22 25.77
N GLY A 430 9.48 3.97 25.10
CA GLY A 430 8.81 3.53 23.87
C GLY A 430 9.78 3.20 22.74
N GLN A 431 10.78 4.07 22.51
CA GLN A 431 11.85 3.83 21.53
C GLN A 431 12.70 2.61 21.92
N LEU A 432 13.15 2.54 23.17
CA LEU A 432 14.08 1.48 23.62
C LEU A 432 13.41 0.10 23.73
N LEU A 433 12.14 0.03 24.15
CA LEU A 433 11.35 -1.20 24.17
C LEU A 433 11.09 -1.71 22.74
N SER A 434 10.94 -0.80 21.77
CA SER A 434 10.89 -1.18 20.35
C SER A 434 12.20 -1.85 19.93
N MET A 435 13.32 -1.17 20.18
CA MET A 435 14.65 -1.66 19.83
C MET A 435 14.93 -3.03 20.44
N ARG A 436 14.60 -3.23 21.73
CA ARG A 436 14.73 -4.52 22.41
C ARG A 436 13.86 -5.58 21.76
N ALA A 437 12.57 -5.31 21.59
CA ALA A 437 11.61 -6.27 21.05
C ALA A 437 12.02 -6.77 19.66
N HIS A 438 12.37 -5.84 18.76
CA HIS A 438 12.77 -6.22 17.41
C HIS A 438 14.14 -6.92 17.42
N ALA A 439 15.13 -6.48 18.21
CA ALA A 439 16.42 -7.19 18.31
C ALA A 439 16.25 -8.65 18.75
N GLU A 440 15.38 -8.92 19.74
CA GLU A 440 15.08 -10.28 20.19
C GLU A 440 14.45 -11.14 19.08
N ARG A 441 13.57 -10.57 18.24
CA ARG A 441 12.97 -11.29 17.08
C ARG A 441 14.02 -11.77 16.07
N PHE A 442 15.16 -11.08 15.95
CA PHE A 442 16.28 -11.47 15.08
C PHE A 442 17.34 -12.33 15.79
N GLY A 443 16.98 -12.95 16.91
CA GLY A 443 17.84 -13.91 17.61
C GLY A 443 18.90 -13.26 18.50
N MET A 444 18.77 -11.97 18.84
CA MET A 444 19.59 -11.37 19.88
C MET A 444 19.20 -11.95 21.25
N PRO A 445 20.15 -12.44 22.07
CA PRO A 445 19.84 -12.90 23.42
C PRO A 445 19.28 -11.76 24.29
N SER A 446 18.43 -12.14 25.25
CA SER A 446 17.83 -11.25 26.24
C SER A 446 18.18 -11.76 27.64
N PRO A 447 19.02 -11.05 28.42
CA PRO A 447 19.72 -9.82 28.05
C PRO A 447 20.83 -10.06 27.01
N PRO A 448 21.22 -9.02 26.23
CA PRO A 448 22.42 -9.09 25.40
C PRO A 448 23.69 -9.16 26.27
N LYS A 449 24.84 -9.46 25.64
CA LYS A 449 26.12 -9.60 26.34
C LYS A 449 26.71 -8.26 26.76
N ARG A 450 26.66 -7.27 25.87
CA ARG A 450 27.01 -5.86 26.11
C ARG A 450 26.33 -4.98 25.06
N ILE A 451 26.09 -3.73 25.41
CA ILE A 451 25.58 -2.71 24.49
C ILE A 451 26.59 -1.58 24.37
N ILE A 452 26.87 -1.15 23.14
CA ILE A 452 27.67 0.04 22.87
C ILE A 452 26.77 1.14 22.31
N ALA A 453 26.56 2.20 23.08
CA ALA A 453 25.81 3.37 22.64
C ALA A 453 26.76 4.37 21.98
N THR A 454 26.32 4.92 20.84
CA THR A 454 27.03 5.97 20.11
C THR A 454 26.04 7.00 19.56
N GLY A 455 26.53 8.07 18.92
CA GLY A 455 25.71 9.18 18.42
C GLY A 455 25.39 10.23 19.47
N GLY A 456 24.69 11.30 19.08
CA GLY A 456 24.53 12.50 19.91
C GLY A 456 23.86 12.24 21.27
N ALA A 457 22.86 11.35 21.31
CA ALA A 457 22.16 11.05 22.57
C ALA A 457 22.95 10.09 23.50
N SER A 458 24.06 9.50 23.03
CA SER A 458 24.95 8.70 23.88
C SER A 458 25.73 9.54 24.90
N ALA A 459 25.71 10.88 24.79
CA ALA A 459 26.24 11.77 25.81
C ALA A 459 25.29 11.98 27.01
N ASN A 460 24.09 11.39 26.98
CA ASN A 460 23.05 11.60 27.99
C ASN A 460 22.95 10.40 28.94
N ASP A 461 23.48 10.55 30.15
CA ASP A 461 23.53 9.48 31.16
C ASP A 461 22.15 8.90 31.53
N CYS A 462 21.08 9.71 31.48
CA CYS A 462 19.72 9.24 31.78
C CYS A 462 19.18 8.29 30.70
N ILE A 463 19.48 8.59 29.44
CA ILE A 463 19.13 7.71 28.31
C ILE A 463 19.97 6.43 28.38
N LEU A 464 21.28 6.52 28.64
CA LEU A 464 22.15 5.35 28.79
C LEU A 464 21.70 4.44 29.95
N SER A 465 21.32 5.02 31.08
CA SER A 465 20.78 4.27 32.22
C SER A 465 19.45 3.59 31.90
N SER A 466 18.62 4.23 31.06
CA SER A 466 17.37 3.64 30.58
C SER A 466 17.63 2.46 29.64
N ILE A 467 18.62 2.57 28.74
CA ILE A 467 19.07 1.43 27.90
C ILE A 467 19.50 0.27 28.79
N ALA A 468 20.36 0.52 29.78
CA ALA A 468 20.88 -0.52 30.66
C ALA A 468 19.77 -1.23 31.46
N SER A 469 18.78 -0.46 31.93
CA SER A 469 17.62 -0.99 32.68
C SER A 469 16.66 -1.78 31.79
N ILE A 470 16.36 -1.28 30.59
CA ILE A 470 15.40 -1.91 29.67
C ILE A 470 15.98 -3.17 29.05
N PHE A 471 17.25 -3.18 28.66
CA PHE A 471 17.88 -4.35 28.07
C PHE A 471 18.47 -5.32 29.11
N GLY A 472 18.64 -4.89 30.37
CA GLY A 472 19.26 -5.69 31.42
C GLY A 472 20.74 -5.97 31.19
N CYS A 473 21.45 -5.02 30.59
CA CYS A 473 22.81 -5.20 30.12
C CYS A 473 23.67 -3.95 30.34
N ASN A 474 24.98 -4.14 30.57
CA ASN A 474 25.92 -3.03 30.69
C ASN A 474 26.03 -2.25 29.37
N VAL A 475 25.99 -0.92 29.48
CA VAL A 475 26.09 0.02 28.36
C VAL A 475 27.43 0.71 28.41
N TYR A 476 28.13 0.67 27.28
CA TYR A 476 29.42 1.29 27.07
C TYR A 476 29.30 2.41 26.04
N THR A 477 30.17 3.40 26.13
CA THR A 477 30.32 4.46 25.11
C THR A 477 31.75 4.50 24.58
N VAL A 478 31.91 5.04 23.38
CA VAL A 478 33.21 5.26 22.75
C VAL A 478 33.54 6.74 22.76
N GLN A 479 34.82 7.08 22.93
CA GLN A 479 35.26 8.48 23.05
C GLN A 479 35.25 9.26 21.72
N ARG A 480 35.14 8.58 20.58
CA ARG A 480 35.13 9.22 19.25
C ARG A 480 34.02 8.68 18.34
N PRO A 481 33.39 9.54 17.51
CA PRO A 481 32.27 9.15 16.65
C PRO A 481 32.67 8.41 15.35
N ASP A 482 33.97 8.34 15.01
CA ASP A 482 34.46 7.86 13.70
C ASP A 482 34.60 6.32 13.60
N SER A 483 33.56 5.60 14.02
CA SER A 483 33.59 4.13 14.13
C SER A 483 33.80 3.42 12.78
N ALA A 484 33.30 3.97 11.66
CA ALA A 484 33.44 3.36 10.34
C ALA A 484 34.89 3.43 9.81
N SER A 485 35.55 4.59 9.79
CA SER A 485 36.93 4.70 9.33
C SER A 485 37.92 3.99 10.27
N MET A 486 37.66 4.01 11.58
CA MET A 486 38.45 3.26 12.55
C MET A 486 38.28 1.74 12.38
N GLY A 487 37.05 1.27 12.17
CA GLY A 487 36.77 -0.13 11.89
C GLY A 487 37.36 -0.61 10.57
N ALA A 488 37.39 0.26 9.55
CA ALA A 488 38.11 -0.01 8.32
C ALA A 488 39.63 -0.17 8.56
N ALA A 489 40.25 0.70 9.36
CA ALA A 489 41.67 0.58 9.69
C ALA A 489 41.95 -0.74 10.46
N LEU A 490 41.05 -1.11 11.37
CA LEU A 490 41.13 -2.39 12.10
C LEU A 490 40.98 -3.59 11.17
N ARG A 491 40.06 -3.53 10.20
CA ARG A 491 39.88 -4.56 9.17
C ARG A 491 41.07 -4.64 8.21
N ALA A 492 41.76 -3.53 7.94
CA ALA A 492 43.01 -3.54 7.20
C ALA A 492 44.09 -4.36 7.92
N ALA A 493 44.24 -4.14 9.23
CA ALA A 493 45.14 -4.93 10.08
C ALA A 493 44.74 -6.41 10.14
N HIS A 494 43.45 -6.68 10.29
CA HIS A 494 42.90 -8.04 10.33
C HIS A 494 43.10 -8.81 9.03
N GLY A 495 42.79 -8.19 7.88
CA GLY A 495 43.00 -8.78 6.57
C GLY A 495 44.47 -9.05 6.27
N TRP A 496 45.37 -8.16 6.72
CA TRP A 496 46.81 -8.39 6.64
C TRP A 496 47.25 -9.64 7.40
N LEU A 497 46.70 -9.87 8.60
CA LEU A 497 46.96 -11.10 9.37
C LEU A 497 46.36 -12.33 8.69
N CYS A 498 45.11 -12.27 8.25
CA CYS A 498 44.44 -13.40 7.59
C CYS A 498 45.16 -13.81 6.29
N ASN A 499 45.80 -12.87 5.59
CA ASN A 499 46.57 -13.16 4.38
C ASN A 499 47.82 -14.04 4.64
N LYS A 500 48.27 -14.19 5.90
CA LYS A 500 49.42 -15.04 6.25
C LYS A 500 49.08 -16.53 6.40
N GLY A 501 47.81 -16.93 6.31
CA GLY A 501 47.40 -18.32 6.53
C GLY A 501 45.90 -18.49 6.65
N ASN A 502 45.45 -19.10 7.75
CA ASN A 502 44.04 -19.31 8.03
C ASN A 502 43.37 -18.04 8.59
N PHE A 503 42.04 -18.00 8.56
CA PHE A 503 41.25 -16.95 9.20
C PHE A 503 41.52 -16.91 10.72
N VAL A 504 41.85 -15.73 11.24
CA VAL A 504 42.07 -15.48 12.67
C VAL A 504 40.90 -14.64 13.21
N PRO A 505 40.34 -14.91 14.41
CA PRO A 505 39.32 -14.04 15.00
C PRO A 505 39.83 -12.61 15.22
N ILE A 506 39.07 -11.60 14.77
CA ILE A 506 39.49 -10.19 14.85
C ILE A 506 39.87 -9.75 16.28
N SER A 507 39.21 -10.33 17.29
CA SER A 507 39.44 -10.03 18.70
C SER A 507 40.83 -10.47 19.18
N GLY A 508 41.48 -11.41 18.50
CA GLY A 508 42.84 -11.84 18.82
C GLY A 508 43.88 -10.72 18.74
N MET A 509 43.62 -9.66 17.94
CA MET A 509 44.55 -8.53 17.81
C MET A 509 44.58 -7.60 19.03
N TYR A 510 43.50 -7.55 19.80
CA TYR A 510 43.34 -6.55 20.86
C TYR A 510 42.90 -7.11 22.21
N ARG A 511 42.54 -8.39 22.34
CA ARG A 511 41.98 -8.97 23.57
C ARG A 511 42.79 -8.64 24.83
N ASP A 512 44.11 -8.73 24.75
CA ASP A 512 45.01 -8.56 25.91
C ASP A 512 45.52 -7.12 26.06
N ILE A 513 45.22 -6.24 25.10
CA ILE A 513 45.70 -4.85 25.07
C ILE A 513 44.58 -3.81 24.93
N LEU A 514 43.30 -4.22 24.87
CA LEU A 514 42.16 -3.38 24.47
C LEU A 514 42.11 -2.04 25.20
N GLU A 515 42.32 -2.05 26.53
CA GLU A 515 42.34 -0.84 27.37
C GLU A 515 43.43 0.18 26.98
N LYS A 516 44.53 -0.29 26.38
CA LYS A 516 45.68 0.50 25.92
C LYS A 516 45.59 0.89 24.44
N THR A 517 44.50 0.55 23.75
CA THR A 517 44.27 0.89 22.35
C THR A 517 43.29 2.05 22.20
N SER A 518 43.19 2.60 20.98
CA SER A 518 42.13 3.57 20.65
C SER A 518 40.75 2.94 20.45
N LEU A 519 40.62 1.62 20.59
CA LEU A 519 39.37 0.85 20.47
C LEU A 519 38.64 0.69 21.82
N ASN A 520 39.20 1.25 22.90
CA ASN A 520 38.63 1.08 24.23
C ASN A 520 37.21 1.67 24.32
N CYS A 521 36.39 1.03 25.15
CA CYS A 521 35.04 1.48 25.45
C CYS A 521 34.96 1.80 26.94
N LYS A 522 34.27 2.88 27.29
CA LYS A 522 34.06 3.27 28.69
C LYS A 522 32.72 2.72 29.16
N LEU A 523 32.70 2.00 30.28
CA LEU A 523 31.44 1.65 30.94
C LEU A 523 30.71 2.95 31.34
N ALA A 524 29.50 3.14 30.84
CA ALA A 524 28.73 4.36 31.01
C ALA A 524 27.49 4.15 31.88
N ALA A 525 26.85 2.99 31.78
CA ALA A 525 25.77 2.58 32.68
C ALA A 525 25.86 1.08 32.98
N THR A 526 25.59 0.70 34.23
CA THR A 526 25.53 -0.70 34.67
C THR A 526 24.13 -1.26 34.49
N ALA A 527 24.04 -2.55 34.19
CA ALA A 527 22.77 -3.27 34.13
C ALA A 527 21.98 -3.07 35.43
N GLY A 528 20.68 -2.78 35.30
CA GLY A 528 19.78 -2.57 36.43
C GLY A 528 19.35 -3.88 37.13
N ASP A 529 18.43 -3.74 38.08
CA ASP A 529 17.80 -4.84 38.81
C ASP A 529 17.14 -5.87 37.86
N GLN A 530 17.43 -7.15 38.06
CA GLN A 530 16.86 -8.25 37.27
C GLN A 530 15.33 -8.33 37.39
N ASP A 531 14.78 -7.94 38.53
CA ASP A 531 13.33 -7.80 38.70
C ASP A 531 12.80 -6.77 37.70
N LEU A 532 13.40 -5.57 37.66
CA LEU A 532 13.00 -4.50 36.74
C LEU A 532 13.14 -4.90 35.26
N VAL A 533 14.19 -5.63 34.89
CA VAL A 533 14.37 -6.16 33.52
C VAL A 533 13.22 -7.09 33.11
N SER A 534 12.75 -7.90 34.07
CA SER A 534 11.62 -8.82 33.87
C SER A 534 10.31 -8.05 33.72
N LYS A 535 10.11 -6.98 34.51
CA LYS A 535 8.95 -6.08 34.36
C LYS A 535 8.94 -5.36 33.02
N TYR A 536 10.10 -4.89 32.55
CA TYR A 536 10.22 -4.32 31.20
C TYR A 536 9.94 -5.36 30.10
N ALA A 537 10.29 -6.63 30.31
CA ALA A 537 9.95 -7.68 29.34
C ALA A 537 8.43 -7.89 29.23
N LEU A 538 7.68 -7.78 30.33
CA LEU A 538 6.21 -7.78 30.30
C LEU A 538 5.67 -6.55 29.57
N LEU A 539 6.16 -5.36 29.92
CA LEU A 539 5.75 -4.11 29.27
C LEU A 539 6.05 -4.11 27.77
N MET A 540 7.20 -4.69 27.37
CA MET A 540 7.60 -4.87 25.98
C MET A 540 6.64 -5.77 25.21
N LYS A 541 6.22 -6.91 25.78
CA LYS A 541 5.21 -7.79 25.15
C LYS A 541 3.93 -7.01 24.87
N LYS A 542 3.44 -6.25 25.86
CA LYS A 542 2.24 -5.45 25.70
C LYS A 542 2.41 -4.31 24.69
N ARG A 543 3.56 -3.65 24.67
CA ARG A 543 3.91 -2.66 23.64
C ARG A 543 3.84 -3.27 22.24
N VAL A 544 4.39 -4.48 22.04
CA VAL A 544 4.36 -5.18 20.74
C VAL A 544 2.93 -5.57 20.33
N GLU A 545 2.08 -5.97 21.27
CA GLU A 545 0.66 -6.21 20.99
C GLU A 545 -0.04 -4.95 20.47
N ILE A 546 0.16 -3.81 21.15
CA ILE A 546 -0.37 -2.51 20.75
C ILE A 546 0.22 -2.08 19.40
N GLU A 547 1.51 -2.27 19.21
CA GLU A 547 2.21 -2.01 17.96
C GLU A 547 1.58 -2.77 16.78
N ASN A 548 1.37 -4.08 16.95
CA ASN A 548 0.75 -4.91 15.92
C ASN A 548 -0.69 -4.45 15.63
N SER A 549 -1.44 -4.06 16.66
CA SER A 549 -2.77 -3.47 16.51
C SER A 549 -2.71 -2.15 15.73
N LEU A 550 -1.75 -1.27 16.05
CA LEU A 550 -1.50 -0.03 15.31
C LEU A 550 -1.10 -0.32 13.87
N VAL A 551 -0.28 -1.34 13.59
CA VAL A 551 0.10 -1.71 12.21
C VAL A 551 -1.10 -2.26 11.44
N GLN A 552 -1.96 -3.04 12.08
CA GLN A 552 -3.20 -3.50 11.46
C GLN A 552 -4.20 -2.36 11.21
N LYS A 553 -4.32 -1.42 12.17
CA LYS A 553 -5.21 -0.25 12.14
C LYS A 553 -4.73 0.83 11.16
N LEU A 554 -3.42 1.09 11.12
CA LEU A 554 -2.78 2.26 10.49
C LEU A 554 -1.66 1.88 9.51
N GLY A 555 -0.94 0.78 9.72
CA GLY A 555 0.20 0.35 8.89
C GLY A 555 -0.13 -0.01 7.44
N ARG A 556 -1.42 -0.03 7.06
CA ARG A 556 -1.84 -0.18 5.66
C ARG A 556 -1.48 1.02 4.77
N PHE A 557 -0.94 2.12 5.33
CA PHE A 557 -0.37 3.22 4.53
C PHE A 557 0.89 2.85 3.75
N LEU A 558 1.47 1.65 3.93
CA LEU A 558 2.52 1.09 3.07
C LEU A 558 2.02 0.16 1.95
N ASN A 559 0.70 -0.06 1.83
CA ASN A 559 0.10 -0.37 0.53
C ASN A 559 -0.17 0.97 -0.19
N THR A 560 0.91 1.58 -0.69
CA THR A 560 0.86 2.79 -1.52
C THR A 560 0.33 2.47 -2.93
N SER A 561 -0.92 2.02 -3.02
CA SER A 561 -1.75 2.24 -4.21
C SER A 561 -2.50 3.59 -4.12
N ALA A 562 -2.77 4.08 -2.91
CA ALA A 562 -3.65 5.23 -2.69
C ALA A 562 -2.94 6.61 -2.72
N LEU A 563 -1.64 6.69 -2.41
CA LEU A 563 -0.90 7.97 -2.32
C LEU A 563 0.11 8.19 -3.45
N LEU A 564 0.44 7.18 -4.24
CA LEU A 564 1.33 7.30 -5.40
C LEU A 564 0.61 7.57 -6.71
N GLY A 565 -0.73 7.43 -6.73
CA GLY A 565 -1.54 7.85 -7.85
C GLY A 565 -1.05 9.21 -8.35
N PRO A 566 -1.23 10.30 -7.57
CA PRO A 566 -0.95 11.68 -8.00
C PRO A 566 0.44 11.95 -8.60
N TRP A 567 1.47 11.22 -8.15
CA TRP A 567 2.87 11.43 -8.56
C TRP A 567 3.27 10.57 -9.78
N LEU A 568 2.72 9.36 -9.93
CA LEU A 568 2.93 8.52 -11.12
C LEU A 568 2.31 9.12 -12.39
N ALA A 569 1.19 9.86 -12.28
CA ALA A 569 0.57 10.50 -13.46
C ALA A 569 1.29 11.77 -13.96
N ALA A 570 2.32 12.25 -13.25
CA ALA A 570 3.08 13.42 -13.67
C ALA A 570 4.28 13.07 -14.58
N MET A 571 4.72 11.81 -14.64
CA MET A 571 5.92 11.38 -15.40
C MET A 571 5.61 10.49 -16.61
N GLU A 572 4.41 9.92 -16.70
CA GLU A 572 3.94 9.18 -17.87
C GLU A 572 2.80 9.92 -18.58
N ASP A 573 2.82 9.94 -19.92
CA ASP A 573 1.73 10.50 -20.71
C ASP A 573 0.49 9.58 -20.65
N TYR A 574 -0.44 9.93 -19.77
CA TYR A 574 -1.79 9.35 -19.68
C TYR A 574 -2.84 10.20 -20.43
N SER A 575 -2.38 11.07 -21.35
CA SER A 575 -3.30 11.84 -22.18
C SER A 575 -4.11 10.93 -23.09
N LEU A 576 -5.39 11.27 -23.16
CA LEU A 576 -6.30 10.74 -24.19
C LEU A 576 -6.04 11.54 -25.47
N PRO A 577 -6.19 10.94 -26.66
CA PRO A 577 -5.87 11.61 -27.92
C PRO A 577 -6.76 12.83 -28.08
N GLN A 578 -6.14 13.96 -28.43
CA GLN A 578 -6.88 15.18 -28.69
C GLN A 578 -7.91 14.96 -29.81
N ASP A 579 -9.01 15.70 -29.73
CA ASP A 579 -10.19 15.56 -30.59
C ASP A 579 -10.95 14.23 -30.50
N SER A 580 -10.52 13.26 -29.71
CA SER A 580 -11.28 12.02 -29.52
C SER A 580 -12.38 12.15 -28.47
N ILE A 581 -13.44 11.34 -28.63
CA ILE A 581 -14.55 11.24 -27.68
C ILE A 581 -14.80 9.77 -27.29
N PHE A 582 -15.42 9.59 -26.13
CA PHE A 582 -15.65 8.28 -25.49
C PHE A 582 -17.12 8.17 -25.12
N LEU A 583 -17.79 7.12 -25.59
CA LEU A 583 -19.23 6.95 -25.41
C LEU A 583 -19.53 5.90 -24.34
N GLY A 584 -20.36 6.28 -23.37
CA GLY A 584 -20.86 5.42 -22.31
C GLY A 584 -22.37 5.33 -22.36
N PHE A 585 -22.90 4.10 -22.40
CA PHE A 585 -24.33 3.85 -22.29
C PHE A 585 -24.73 3.44 -20.86
N ASP A 586 -26.00 3.58 -20.54
CA ASP A 586 -26.63 3.01 -19.35
C ASP A 586 -28.02 2.48 -19.69
N CYS A 587 -28.12 1.16 -19.85
CA CYS A 587 -29.38 0.44 -20.08
C CYS A 587 -30.04 0.14 -18.73
N SER A 588 -30.70 1.15 -18.17
CA SER A 588 -31.44 1.06 -16.91
C SER A 588 -32.79 0.35 -17.09
N THR A 589 -33.54 0.16 -16.00
CA THR A 589 -34.88 -0.45 -16.05
C THR A 589 -35.90 0.37 -16.84
N GLN A 590 -35.84 1.71 -16.78
CA GLN A 590 -36.87 2.60 -17.35
C GLN A 590 -36.42 3.34 -18.60
N SER A 591 -35.11 3.33 -18.89
CA SER A 591 -34.55 4.15 -19.95
C SER A 591 -33.19 3.64 -20.42
N LEU A 592 -32.83 4.00 -21.65
CA LEU A 592 -31.45 3.92 -22.13
C LEU A 592 -30.86 5.32 -22.15
N LYS A 593 -29.79 5.54 -21.39
CA LYS A 593 -29.06 6.82 -21.36
C LYS A 593 -27.71 6.69 -22.05
N ALA A 594 -27.22 7.77 -22.63
CA ALA A 594 -25.86 7.88 -23.14
C ALA A 594 -25.18 9.15 -22.66
N THR A 595 -23.89 9.04 -22.32
CA THR A 595 -23.00 10.14 -21.97
C THR A 595 -21.74 10.05 -22.83
N VAL A 596 -21.33 11.16 -23.42
CA VAL A 596 -20.11 11.28 -24.21
C VAL A 596 -19.10 12.12 -23.45
N LEU A 597 -17.88 11.62 -23.27
CA LEU A 597 -16.76 12.37 -22.71
C LEU A 597 -15.79 12.80 -23.81
N ASP A 598 -15.24 14.01 -23.71
CA ASP A 598 -14.06 14.41 -24.48
C ASP A 598 -12.76 13.88 -23.86
N ALA A 599 -11.63 14.09 -24.53
CA ALA A 599 -10.29 13.75 -24.04
C ALA A 599 -9.89 14.45 -22.73
N ASN A 600 -10.57 15.54 -22.36
CA ASN A 600 -10.40 16.26 -21.11
C ASN A 600 -11.30 15.73 -19.98
N LEU A 601 -12.11 14.70 -20.28
CA LEU A 601 -13.10 14.11 -19.36
C LEU A 601 -14.22 15.09 -18.99
N ASN A 602 -14.57 15.98 -19.92
CA ASN A 602 -15.77 16.79 -19.85
C ASN A 602 -16.90 16.12 -20.60
N ILE A 603 -18.11 16.25 -20.08
CA ILE A 603 -19.31 15.81 -20.79
C ILE A 603 -19.44 16.67 -22.06
N PHE A 604 -19.35 16.00 -23.20
CA PHE A 604 -19.47 16.58 -24.53
C PHE A 604 -20.93 16.57 -25.00
N ALA A 605 -21.65 15.46 -24.75
CA ALA A 605 -23.05 15.29 -25.10
C ALA A 605 -23.73 14.25 -24.20
N THR A 606 -25.05 14.33 -24.09
CA THR A 606 -25.87 13.31 -23.43
C THR A 606 -27.17 13.13 -24.18
N GLU A 607 -27.65 11.89 -24.25
CA GLU A 607 -28.98 11.56 -24.79
C GLU A 607 -29.68 10.58 -23.84
N LEU A 608 -31.01 10.51 -23.95
CA LEU A 608 -31.85 9.64 -23.12
C LEU A 608 -32.99 9.14 -23.99
N VAL A 609 -33.36 7.87 -23.87
CA VAL A 609 -34.59 7.29 -24.41
C VAL A 609 -35.38 6.70 -23.25
N THR A 610 -36.57 7.24 -22.98
CA THR A 610 -37.45 6.74 -21.91
C THR A 610 -38.43 5.71 -22.46
N PHE A 611 -38.41 4.48 -21.94
CA PHE A 611 -39.07 3.34 -22.58
C PHE A 611 -40.59 3.52 -22.73
N ASP A 612 -41.31 3.79 -21.64
CA ASP A 612 -42.78 3.84 -21.69
C ASP A 612 -43.31 4.98 -22.57
N SER A 613 -42.64 6.15 -22.56
CA SER A 613 -43.09 7.31 -23.31
C SER A 613 -42.70 7.28 -24.79
N GLU A 614 -41.56 6.64 -25.10
CA GLU A 614 -41.00 6.68 -26.46
C GLU A 614 -41.17 5.37 -27.23
N LEU A 615 -41.34 4.26 -26.51
CA LEU A 615 -41.59 2.93 -27.08
C LEU A 615 -42.92 2.35 -26.55
N PRO A 616 -44.05 3.10 -26.60
CA PRO A 616 -45.30 2.71 -25.96
C PRO A 616 -45.94 1.44 -26.53
N HIS A 617 -45.53 0.98 -27.72
CA HIS A 617 -46.01 -0.26 -28.34
C HIS A 617 -45.58 -1.51 -27.57
N TYR A 618 -44.52 -1.46 -26.77
CA TYR A 618 -44.20 -2.53 -25.83
C TYR A 618 -45.15 -2.55 -24.63
N LYS A 619 -45.96 -1.51 -24.36
CA LYS A 619 -46.97 -1.51 -23.28
C LYS A 619 -46.39 -1.82 -21.89
N THR A 620 -45.15 -1.44 -21.64
CA THR A 620 -44.53 -1.56 -20.32
C THR A 620 -45.10 -0.52 -19.37
N LYS A 621 -44.92 -0.77 -18.07
CA LYS A 621 -45.12 0.23 -17.02
C LYS A 621 -43.88 0.27 -16.13
N ASP A 622 -43.24 1.42 -16.10
CA ASP A 622 -41.88 1.63 -15.59
C ASP A 622 -40.84 0.75 -16.31
N GLY A 623 -41.01 0.52 -17.62
CA GLY A 623 -40.09 -0.30 -18.43
C GLY A 623 -40.20 -1.82 -18.21
N VAL A 624 -41.21 -2.29 -17.46
CA VAL A 624 -41.36 -3.70 -17.09
C VAL A 624 -42.78 -4.23 -17.28
N TYR A 625 -42.90 -5.55 -17.39
CA TYR A 625 -44.13 -6.31 -17.15
C TYR A 625 -44.11 -6.92 -15.76
N ARG A 626 -45.24 -6.83 -15.07
CA ARG A 626 -45.46 -7.48 -13.78
C ARG A 626 -46.53 -8.55 -13.99
N ASP A 627 -46.15 -9.80 -13.81
CA ASP A 627 -47.04 -10.93 -14.04
C ASP A 627 -48.05 -11.02 -12.89
N SER A 628 -49.35 -11.00 -13.22
CA SER A 628 -50.40 -11.13 -12.21
C SER A 628 -50.69 -12.58 -11.82
N LEU A 629 -50.26 -13.55 -12.63
CA LEU A 629 -50.49 -14.98 -12.43
C LEU A 629 -49.33 -15.66 -11.71
N VAL A 630 -48.11 -15.15 -11.87
CA VAL A 630 -46.91 -15.66 -11.20
C VAL A 630 -46.38 -14.63 -10.22
N ASN A 631 -46.60 -14.87 -8.92
CA ASN A 631 -46.20 -13.95 -7.87
C ASN A 631 -44.70 -13.64 -7.93
N GLY A 632 -44.37 -12.34 -7.93
CA GLY A 632 -42.99 -11.86 -7.95
C GLY A 632 -42.29 -11.92 -9.31
N ARG A 633 -42.93 -12.41 -10.38
CA ARG A 633 -42.32 -12.44 -11.72
C ARG A 633 -42.36 -11.05 -12.35
N ILE A 634 -41.17 -10.51 -12.66
CA ILE A 634 -41.00 -9.18 -13.25
C ILE A 634 -39.97 -9.25 -14.37
N VAL A 635 -40.38 -8.87 -15.59
CA VAL A 635 -39.60 -9.05 -16.82
C VAL A 635 -39.63 -7.82 -17.70
N SER A 636 -38.69 -7.69 -18.63
CA SER A 636 -38.67 -6.65 -19.66
C SER A 636 -38.49 -7.27 -21.05
N PRO A 637 -39.17 -6.75 -22.10
CA PRO A 637 -38.96 -7.23 -23.47
C PRO A 637 -37.53 -6.96 -23.94
N THR A 638 -36.82 -7.99 -24.40
CA THR A 638 -35.42 -7.84 -24.85
C THR A 638 -35.30 -6.91 -26.06
N LEU A 639 -36.26 -6.98 -27.01
CA LEU A 639 -36.27 -6.11 -28.20
C LEU A 639 -36.49 -4.63 -27.88
N MET A 640 -37.09 -4.30 -26.73
CA MET A 640 -37.24 -2.90 -26.31
C MET A 640 -35.88 -2.23 -26.08
N TRP A 641 -34.92 -2.95 -25.51
CA TRP A 641 -33.56 -2.45 -25.32
C TRP A 641 -32.80 -2.29 -26.64
N VAL A 642 -33.06 -3.19 -27.59
CA VAL A 642 -32.51 -3.12 -28.96
C VAL A 642 -33.04 -1.88 -29.68
N GLU A 643 -34.36 -1.66 -29.63
CA GLU A 643 -35.01 -0.50 -30.28
C GLU A 643 -34.56 0.82 -29.65
N ALA A 644 -34.40 0.84 -28.32
CA ALA A 644 -33.86 2.01 -27.63
C ALA A 644 -32.44 2.35 -28.08
N LEU A 645 -31.60 1.35 -28.38
CA LEU A 645 -30.24 1.55 -28.89
C LEU A 645 -30.25 2.18 -30.29
N ASP A 646 -31.12 1.71 -31.19
CA ASP A 646 -31.28 2.34 -32.51
C ASP A 646 -31.73 3.79 -32.36
N LEU A 647 -32.75 4.04 -31.52
CA LEU A 647 -33.33 5.36 -31.34
C LEU A 647 -32.34 6.37 -30.74
N ILE A 648 -31.54 5.96 -29.75
CA ILE A 648 -30.56 6.87 -29.13
C ILE A 648 -29.40 7.19 -30.08
N LEU A 649 -28.97 6.23 -30.92
CA LEU A 649 -27.96 6.48 -31.95
C LEU A 649 -28.50 7.44 -33.02
N GLU A 650 -29.75 7.28 -33.44
CA GLU A 650 -30.41 8.21 -34.35
C GLU A 650 -30.54 9.63 -33.77
N ARG A 651 -30.75 9.76 -32.46
CA ARG A 651 -30.74 11.07 -31.78
C ARG A 651 -29.38 11.74 -31.88
N PHE A 652 -28.30 11.01 -31.64
CA PHE A 652 -26.95 11.53 -31.83
C PHE A 652 -26.64 11.94 -33.28
N VAL A 653 -27.16 11.20 -34.27
CA VAL A 653 -27.07 11.62 -35.68
C VAL A 653 -27.81 12.93 -35.90
N LYS A 654 -29.03 13.07 -35.37
CA LYS A 654 -29.83 14.30 -35.47
C LYS A 654 -29.18 15.49 -34.75
N SER A 655 -28.53 15.26 -33.61
CA SER A 655 -27.76 16.27 -32.88
C SER A 655 -26.37 16.52 -33.45
N LYS A 656 -26.04 15.88 -34.58
CA LYS A 656 -24.79 16.04 -35.35
C LYS A 656 -23.53 15.67 -34.54
N LEU A 657 -23.64 14.67 -33.67
CA LEU A 657 -22.46 14.06 -33.05
C LEU A 657 -21.62 13.40 -34.14
N ASP A 658 -20.33 13.74 -34.20
CA ASP A 658 -19.40 13.11 -35.12
C ASP A 658 -18.93 11.75 -34.59
N PHE A 659 -19.60 10.68 -35.04
CA PHE A 659 -19.28 9.30 -34.70
C PHE A 659 -17.88 8.87 -35.14
N GLY A 660 -17.26 9.56 -36.11
CA GLY A 660 -15.88 9.32 -36.54
C GLY A 660 -14.84 9.65 -35.47
N ARG A 661 -15.21 10.46 -34.48
CA ARG A 661 -14.35 10.82 -33.33
C ARG A 661 -14.46 9.84 -32.16
N ILE A 662 -15.43 8.92 -32.17
CA ILE A 662 -15.61 7.93 -31.09
C ILE A 662 -14.58 6.82 -31.26
N ILE A 663 -13.59 6.78 -30.37
CA ILE A 663 -12.51 5.78 -30.45
C ILE A 663 -12.70 4.59 -29.50
N ALA A 664 -13.57 4.73 -28.50
CA ALA A 664 -13.97 3.62 -27.65
C ALA A 664 -15.39 3.81 -27.09
N VAL A 665 -16.09 2.68 -26.89
CA VAL A 665 -17.42 2.60 -26.29
C VAL A 665 -17.41 1.64 -25.11
N SER A 666 -18.13 1.94 -24.04
CA SER A 666 -18.48 0.98 -23.00
C SER A 666 -19.91 1.22 -22.54
N GLY A 667 -20.38 0.44 -21.59
CA GLY A 667 -21.72 0.61 -21.08
C GLY A 667 -21.95 0.04 -19.69
N SER A 668 -23.02 0.57 -19.15
CA SER A 668 -23.73 0.16 -17.96
C SER A 668 -25.03 -0.51 -18.35
N ALA A 669 -25.46 -1.48 -17.56
CA ALA A 669 -26.79 -2.03 -17.66
C ALA A 669 -27.30 -2.43 -16.27
N GLN A 670 -28.62 -2.48 -16.12
CA GLN A 670 -29.24 -3.04 -14.91
C GLN A 670 -28.67 -4.43 -14.61
N GLN A 671 -28.22 -4.62 -13.36
CA GLN A 671 -27.58 -5.86 -12.95
C GLN A 671 -28.54 -7.05 -12.95
N HIS A 672 -27.95 -8.25 -12.97
CA HIS A 672 -28.61 -9.55 -12.81
C HIS A 672 -29.52 -10.01 -13.95
N GLY A 673 -30.11 -9.08 -14.72
CA GLY A 673 -31.00 -9.42 -15.81
C GLY A 673 -30.32 -10.30 -16.86
N SER A 674 -31.02 -11.29 -17.40
CA SER A 674 -30.44 -12.32 -18.28
C SER A 674 -31.17 -12.46 -19.60
N VAL A 675 -30.41 -12.55 -20.70
CA VAL A 675 -30.89 -12.69 -22.07
C VAL A 675 -30.49 -14.04 -22.62
N TYR A 676 -31.43 -14.72 -23.28
CA TYR A 676 -31.28 -16.10 -23.75
C TYR A 676 -31.32 -16.10 -25.27
N TRP A 677 -30.16 -16.26 -25.89
CA TRP A 677 -30.00 -16.28 -27.33
C TRP A 677 -30.37 -17.64 -27.89
N LYS A 678 -31.23 -17.65 -28.90
CA LYS A 678 -31.67 -18.86 -29.58
C LYS A 678 -30.53 -19.46 -30.42
N ASN A 679 -30.52 -20.79 -30.61
CA ASN A 679 -29.62 -21.44 -31.54
C ASN A 679 -29.63 -20.76 -32.94
N GLY A 680 -28.45 -20.46 -33.48
CA GLY A 680 -28.25 -19.76 -34.76
C GLY A 680 -28.17 -18.24 -34.66
N SER A 681 -28.26 -17.65 -33.45
CA SER A 681 -28.22 -16.19 -33.27
C SER A 681 -26.82 -15.60 -33.43
N SER A 682 -25.76 -16.38 -33.20
CA SER A 682 -24.38 -15.98 -33.50
C SER A 682 -24.20 -15.64 -34.98
N GLU A 683 -24.87 -16.37 -35.88
CA GLU A 683 -24.83 -16.09 -37.31
C GLU A 683 -25.52 -14.75 -37.61
N ILE A 684 -26.72 -14.54 -37.04
CA ILE A 684 -27.48 -13.27 -37.17
C ILE A 684 -26.63 -12.07 -36.73
N LEU A 685 -25.97 -12.15 -35.57
CA LEU A 685 -25.10 -11.09 -35.05
C LEU A 685 -23.89 -10.81 -35.95
N SER A 686 -23.30 -11.85 -36.53
CA SER A 686 -22.13 -11.71 -37.41
C SER A 686 -22.48 -11.15 -38.79
N SER A 687 -23.76 -11.17 -39.17
CA SER A 687 -24.25 -10.79 -40.50
C SER A 687 -25.26 -9.62 -40.47
N LEU A 688 -25.12 -8.69 -39.52
CA LEU A 688 -26.01 -7.53 -39.43
C LEU A 688 -25.92 -6.65 -40.69
N VAL A 689 -27.07 -6.28 -41.26
CA VAL A 689 -27.15 -5.49 -42.51
C VAL A 689 -27.51 -4.03 -42.19
N PRO A 690 -26.68 -3.04 -42.57
CA PRO A 690 -26.84 -1.64 -42.13
C PRO A 690 -28.09 -0.94 -42.64
N THR A 691 -28.76 -1.47 -43.67
CA THR A 691 -30.01 -0.91 -44.21
C THR A 691 -31.25 -1.26 -43.40
N LYS A 692 -31.17 -2.18 -42.43
CA LYS A 692 -32.28 -2.61 -41.57
C LYS A 692 -32.05 -2.19 -40.11
N SER A 693 -33.13 -2.04 -39.35
CA SER A 693 -33.03 -1.82 -37.89
C SER A 693 -32.51 -3.08 -37.18
N LEU A 694 -31.93 -2.93 -36.00
CA LEU A 694 -31.50 -4.07 -35.20
C LEU A 694 -32.71 -4.91 -34.75
N VAL A 695 -33.86 -4.28 -34.49
CA VAL A 695 -35.11 -4.97 -34.13
C VAL A 695 -35.57 -5.92 -35.24
N ASP A 696 -35.55 -5.47 -36.51
CA ASP A 696 -35.94 -6.31 -37.64
C ASP A 696 -35.03 -7.53 -37.76
N LEU A 697 -33.71 -7.32 -37.59
CA LEU A 697 -32.68 -8.35 -37.70
C LEU A 697 -32.74 -9.35 -36.54
N LEU A 698 -33.05 -8.89 -35.33
CA LEU A 698 -32.99 -9.69 -34.08
C LEU A 698 -34.35 -10.20 -33.60
N SER A 699 -35.43 -9.93 -34.34
CA SER A 699 -36.81 -10.33 -33.99
C SER A 699 -36.99 -11.82 -33.64
N ASN A 700 -36.12 -12.70 -34.17
CA ASN A 700 -36.14 -14.15 -33.94
C ASN A 700 -34.88 -14.69 -33.21
N ALA A 701 -34.05 -13.81 -32.65
CA ALA A 701 -32.75 -14.17 -32.05
C ALA A 701 -32.84 -14.65 -30.59
N PHE A 702 -34.02 -14.63 -29.97
CA PHE A 702 -34.18 -14.94 -28.55
C PHE A 702 -35.02 -16.20 -28.34
N SER A 703 -34.55 -17.08 -27.46
CA SER A 703 -35.31 -18.24 -26.98
C SER A 703 -36.28 -17.84 -25.86
N VAL A 704 -35.96 -16.77 -25.13
CA VAL A 704 -36.81 -16.11 -24.14
C VAL A 704 -36.97 -14.65 -24.56
N ASN A 705 -38.19 -14.25 -24.93
CA ASN A 705 -38.46 -12.88 -25.43
C ASN A 705 -38.52 -11.82 -24.30
N GLU A 706 -38.82 -12.27 -23.08
CA GLU A 706 -38.98 -11.43 -21.91
C GLU A 706 -37.90 -11.77 -20.88
N SER A 707 -36.92 -10.88 -20.74
CA SER A 707 -35.79 -11.07 -19.83
C SER A 707 -36.23 -10.88 -18.38
N PRO A 708 -35.96 -11.81 -17.46
CA PRO A 708 -36.07 -11.53 -16.03
C PRO A 708 -35.04 -10.46 -15.65
N ILE A 709 -35.44 -9.52 -14.78
CA ILE A 709 -34.63 -8.37 -14.38
C ILE A 709 -34.40 -8.35 -12.86
N TRP A 710 -33.63 -7.36 -12.37
CA TRP A 710 -33.26 -7.24 -10.95
C TRP A 710 -34.44 -7.18 -9.96
N MET A 711 -35.63 -6.82 -10.44
CA MET A 711 -36.84 -6.73 -9.63
C MET A 711 -37.52 -8.09 -9.42
N ASP A 712 -37.18 -9.11 -10.19
CA ASP A 712 -37.81 -10.43 -10.10
C ASP A 712 -37.49 -11.11 -8.75
N CYS A 713 -38.52 -11.56 -8.06
CA CYS A 713 -38.42 -12.28 -6.79
C CYS A 713 -39.10 -13.65 -6.81
N SER A 714 -39.20 -14.26 -8.00
CA SER A 714 -40.02 -15.47 -8.25
C SER A 714 -39.26 -16.80 -8.19
N THR A 715 -38.06 -16.81 -7.61
CA THR A 715 -37.09 -17.93 -7.65
C THR A 715 -36.59 -18.39 -6.28
N THR A 716 -37.36 -18.14 -5.20
CA THR A 716 -36.98 -18.52 -3.83
C THR A 716 -36.68 -20.02 -3.70
N GLU A 717 -37.43 -20.88 -4.41
CA GLU A 717 -37.18 -22.33 -4.43
C GLU A 717 -35.83 -22.68 -5.06
N GLN A 718 -35.50 -22.04 -6.19
CA GLN A 718 -34.22 -22.22 -6.88
C GLN A 718 -33.05 -21.70 -6.05
N CYS A 719 -33.21 -20.58 -5.35
CA CYS A 719 -32.21 -20.07 -4.40
C CYS A 719 -31.86 -21.12 -3.35
N ARG A 720 -32.88 -21.66 -2.66
CA ARG A 720 -32.71 -22.71 -1.64
C ARG A 720 -32.07 -23.97 -2.22
N ALA A 721 -32.43 -24.35 -3.44
CA ALA A 721 -31.87 -25.52 -4.10
C ALA A 721 -30.39 -25.35 -4.45
N ILE A 722 -29.99 -24.17 -4.96
CA ILE A 722 -28.59 -23.84 -5.25
C ILE A 722 -27.78 -23.83 -3.94
N GLU A 723 -28.24 -23.11 -2.91
CA GLU A 723 -27.56 -23.06 -1.62
C GLU A 723 -27.39 -24.45 -1.01
N LYS A 724 -28.46 -25.26 -0.99
CA LYS A 724 -28.40 -26.65 -0.49
C LYS A 724 -27.34 -27.48 -1.23
N THR A 725 -27.23 -27.31 -2.53
CA THR A 725 -26.28 -28.07 -3.36
C THR A 725 -24.83 -27.62 -3.11
N VAL A 726 -24.60 -26.33 -2.89
CA VAL A 726 -23.26 -25.74 -2.66
C VAL A 726 -22.78 -25.92 -1.21
N GLY A 727 -23.68 -26.26 -0.27
CA GLY A 727 -23.35 -26.49 1.15
C GLY A 727 -23.92 -25.45 2.12
N GLY A 728 -24.82 -24.59 1.66
CA GLY A 728 -25.54 -23.58 2.44
C GLY A 728 -25.30 -22.15 1.95
N ALA A 729 -26.13 -21.21 2.43
CA ALA A 729 -26.08 -19.80 2.06
C ALA A 729 -24.71 -19.15 2.31
N LEU A 730 -24.06 -19.48 3.43
CA LEU A 730 -22.75 -18.93 3.77
C LEU A 730 -21.63 -19.48 2.87
N GLU A 731 -21.69 -20.76 2.49
CA GLU A 731 -20.70 -21.35 1.58
C GLU A 731 -20.85 -20.79 0.16
N LEU A 732 -22.09 -20.61 -0.30
CA LEU A 732 -22.36 -19.89 -1.54
C LEU A 732 -21.83 -18.45 -1.48
N SER A 733 -22.05 -17.73 -0.37
CA SER A 733 -21.50 -16.39 -0.17
C SER A 733 -19.97 -16.36 -0.17
N LYS A 734 -19.32 -17.33 0.48
CA LYS A 734 -17.84 -17.45 0.47
C LYS A 734 -17.27 -17.66 -0.93
N LEU A 735 -18.02 -18.37 -1.76
CA LEU A 735 -17.66 -18.69 -3.13
C LEU A 735 -17.94 -17.51 -4.08
N THR A 736 -19.15 -16.95 -4.03
CA THR A 736 -19.67 -16.02 -5.06
C THR A 736 -19.84 -14.59 -4.58
N GLY A 737 -19.51 -14.30 -3.32
CA GLY A 737 -19.66 -12.97 -2.72
C GLY A 737 -21.07 -12.62 -2.26
N SER A 738 -22.05 -13.51 -2.37
CA SER A 738 -23.43 -13.33 -1.91
C SER A 738 -24.11 -14.68 -1.65
N CYS A 739 -25.05 -14.73 -0.71
CA CYS A 739 -26.01 -15.83 -0.66
C CYS A 739 -26.93 -15.79 -1.91
N ALA A 740 -27.80 -16.79 -2.05
CA ALA A 740 -28.68 -16.83 -3.20
C ALA A 740 -29.77 -15.76 -3.06
N HIS A 741 -29.89 -14.92 -4.07
CA HIS A 741 -30.95 -13.93 -4.16
C HIS A 741 -31.78 -14.17 -5.40
N GLU A 742 -33.09 -14.02 -5.29
CA GLU A 742 -34.02 -14.40 -6.35
C GLU A 742 -33.73 -13.69 -7.67
N ARG A 743 -33.32 -12.43 -7.60
CA ARG A 743 -32.99 -11.63 -8.77
C ARG A 743 -31.72 -12.07 -9.49
N TYR A 744 -30.81 -12.80 -8.84
CA TYR A 744 -29.53 -13.18 -9.43
C TYR A 744 -29.76 -14.12 -10.62
N ALA A 745 -28.88 -14.00 -11.63
CA ALA A 745 -29.07 -14.74 -12.88
C ALA A 745 -29.07 -16.27 -12.70
N GLY A 746 -28.27 -16.82 -11.77
CA GLY A 746 -28.23 -18.26 -11.50
C GLY A 746 -29.61 -18.85 -11.16
N PRO A 747 -30.28 -18.39 -10.09
CA PRO A 747 -31.65 -18.80 -9.78
C PRO A 747 -32.65 -18.64 -10.94
N GLN A 748 -32.55 -17.57 -11.73
CA GLN A 748 -33.42 -17.34 -12.90
C GLN A 748 -33.15 -18.34 -14.03
N ILE A 749 -31.88 -18.63 -14.32
CA ILE A 749 -31.46 -19.64 -15.30
C ILE A 749 -31.96 -21.03 -14.86
N ARG A 750 -31.80 -21.36 -13.57
CA ARG A 750 -32.29 -22.62 -13.01
C ARG A 750 -33.79 -22.76 -13.19
N LYS A 751 -34.56 -21.70 -12.93
CA LYS A 751 -36.02 -21.70 -13.15
C LYS A 751 -36.38 -21.94 -14.60
N ILE A 752 -35.69 -21.32 -15.56
CA ILE A 752 -35.95 -21.57 -16.99
C ILE A 752 -35.58 -23.00 -17.38
N PHE A 753 -34.47 -23.54 -16.88
CA PHE A 753 -34.12 -24.94 -17.08
C PHE A 753 -35.18 -25.90 -16.52
N GLU A 754 -35.68 -25.67 -15.32
CA GLU A 754 -36.65 -26.54 -14.64
C GLU A 754 -38.06 -26.43 -15.26
N THR A 755 -38.51 -25.23 -15.61
CA THR A 755 -39.89 -24.98 -16.08
C THR A 755 -40.04 -24.99 -17.59
N GLN A 756 -38.96 -24.73 -18.34
CA GLN A 756 -38.95 -24.62 -19.80
C GLN A 756 -37.68 -25.28 -20.40
N PRO A 757 -37.46 -26.59 -20.17
CA PRO A 757 -36.22 -27.27 -20.57
C PRO A 757 -35.95 -27.22 -22.09
N GLN A 758 -37.00 -27.23 -22.91
CA GLN A 758 -36.88 -27.10 -24.38
C GLN A 758 -36.35 -25.71 -24.79
N VAL A 759 -36.74 -24.67 -24.06
CA VAL A 759 -36.23 -23.30 -24.28
C VAL A 759 -34.75 -23.22 -23.90
N TYR A 760 -34.37 -23.79 -22.75
CA TYR A 760 -32.97 -23.86 -22.34
C TYR A 760 -32.09 -24.68 -23.30
N GLN A 761 -32.61 -25.79 -23.82
CA GLN A 761 -31.93 -26.61 -24.82
C GLN A 761 -31.73 -25.85 -26.14
N ASN A 762 -32.72 -25.06 -26.56
CA ASN A 762 -32.67 -24.20 -27.74
C ASN A 762 -31.95 -22.86 -27.51
N THR A 763 -31.28 -22.70 -26.36
CA THR A 763 -30.47 -21.51 -26.05
C THR A 763 -28.99 -21.81 -26.28
N GLU A 764 -28.33 -21.11 -27.20
CA GLU A 764 -26.89 -21.31 -27.43
C GLU A 764 -26.01 -20.42 -26.54
N ARG A 765 -26.53 -19.25 -26.14
CA ARG A 765 -25.81 -18.28 -25.31
C ARG A 765 -26.72 -17.64 -24.27
N ILE A 766 -26.22 -17.43 -23.07
CA ILE A 766 -26.85 -16.64 -22.01
C ILE A 766 -25.95 -15.45 -21.70
N SER A 767 -26.52 -14.25 -21.76
CA SER A 767 -25.84 -12.99 -21.49
C SER A 767 -26.48 -12.31 -20.28
N LEU A 768 -25.70 -11.57 -19.50
CA LEU A 768 -26.27 -10.47 -18.69
C LEU A 768 -26.66 -9.31 -19.61
N VAL A 769 -27.58 -8.43 -19.20
CA VAL A 769 -27.99 -7.25 -20.01
C VAL A 769 -26.77 -6.43 -20.45
N SER A 770 -25.75 -6.31 -19.60
CA SER A 770 -24.47 -5.67 -19.91
C SER A 770 -23.77 -6.32 -21.12
N SER A 771 -23.43 -7.61 -21.01
CA SER A 771 -22.79 -8.38 -22.08
C SER A 771 -23.67 -8.53 -23.34
N PHE A 772 -25.00 -8.52 -23.18
CA PHE A 772 -25.96 -8.51 -24.28
C PHE A 772 -25.81 -7.24 -25.12
N MET A 773 -25.87 -6.07 -24.48
CA MET A 773 -25.72 -4.79 -25.16
C MET A 773 -24.31 -4.62 -25.78
N ALA A 774 -23.26 -5.11 -25.11
CA ALA A 774 -21.93 -5.18 -25.70
C ALA A 774 -21.90 -6.06 -26.96
N SER A 775 -22.61 -7.20 -26.94
CA SER A 775 -22.68 -8.13 -28.08
C SER A 775 -23.32 -7.50 -29.31
N LEU A 776 -24.35 -6.67 -29.12
CA LEU A 776 -24.97 -5.90 -30.20
C LEU A 776 -23.92 -5.02 -30.90
N LEU A 777 -23.13 -4.26 -30.12
CA LEU A 777 -22.14 -3.32 -30.65
C LEU A 777 -20.97 -3.98 -31.40
N ILE A 778 -20.56 -5.19 -31.01
CA ILE A 778 -19.44 -5.91 -31.64
C ILE A 778 -19.88 -6.92 -32.71
N GLY A 779 -21.18 -7.18 -32.87
CA GLY A 779 -21.70 -8.13 -33.86
C GLY A 779 -21.31 -9.59 -33.59
N ARG A 780 -21.09 -9.94 -32.32
CA ARG A 780 -20.78 -11.30 -31.83
C ARG A 780 -20.97 -11.34 -30.32
N TYR A 781 -20.91 -12.52 -29.71
CA TYR A 781 -21.04 -12.62 -28.25
C TYR A 781 -19.86 -11.99 -27.52
N ALA A 782 -20.16 -11.01 -26.66
CA ALA A 782 -19.23 -10.49 -25.69
C ALA A 782 -19.13 -11.41 -24.47
N CYS A 783 -17.99 -11.36 -23.79
CA CYS A 783 -17.82 -11.98 -22.49
C CYS A 783 -18.70 -11.27 -21.45
N ILE A 784 -19.07 -12.01 -20.39
CA ILE A 784 -19.55 -11.38 -19.17
C ILE A 784 -18.33 -10.83 -18.43
N ASP A 785 -18.42 -9.59 -17.93
CA ASP A 785 -17.31 -9.03 -17.16
C ASP A 785 -17.25 -9.64 -15.75
N GLN A 786 -16.05 -9.72 -15.19
CA GLN A 786 -15.80 -10.28 -13.86
C GLN A 786 -16.56 -9.57 -12.73
N THR A 787 -16.98 -8.32 -12.93
CA THR A 787 -17.70 -7.57 -11.91
C THR A 787 -19.19 -7.91 -11.91
N ASP A 788 -19.85 -7.79 -13.06
CA ASP A 788 -21.29 -8.07 -13.18
C ASP A 788 -21.57 -9.58 -13.10
N GLY A 789 -20.62 -10.42 -13.55
CA GLY A 789 -20.66 -11.87 -13.39
C GLY A 789 -20.72 -12.35 -11.94
N ALA A 790 -20.24 -11.55 -10.99
CA ALA A 790 -20.38 -11.85 -9.56
C ALA A 790 -21.84 -11.73 -9.09
N GLY A 791 -22.66 -10.93 -9.78
CA GLY A 791 -24.10 -10.78 -9.55
C GLY A 791 -24.96 -11.95 -10.04
N MET A 792 -24.37 -13.14 -10.23
CA MET A 792 -25.04 -14.31 -10.79
C MET A 792 -25.15 -15.50 -9.83
N ASN A 793 -24.40 -15.52 -8.72
CA ASN A 793 -24.19 -16.71 -7.87
C ASN A 793 -23.50 -17.88 -8.61
N LEU A 794 -22.73 -17.60 -9.67
CA LEU A 794 -22.07 -18.64 -10.49
C LEU A 794 -20.54 -18.53 -10.51
N MET A 795 -20.00 -17.36 -10.16
CA MET A 795 -18.58 -17.04 -10.25
C MET A 795 -17.87 -17.30 -8.92
N ASP A 796 -16.67 -17.89 -8.96
CA ASP A 796 -15.74 -17.82 -7.84
C ASP A 796 -15.06 -16.44 -7.87
N ILE A 797 -15.44 -15.57 -6.95
CA ILE A 797 -14.98 -14.17 -6.95
C ILE A 797 -13.49 -14.02 -6.62
N LYS A 798 -12.88 -15.03 -5.96
CA LYS A 798 -11.44 -15.02 -5.64
C LYS A 798 -10.62 -15.45 -6.85
N ARG A 799 -11.03 -16.54 -7.50
CA ARG A 799 -10.36 -17.09 -8.69
C ARG A 799 -10.66 -16.29 -9.95
N ARG A 800 -11.73 -15.50 -9.93
CA ARG A 800 -12.24 -14.71 -11.04
C ARG A 800 -12.59 -15.53 -12.28
N SER A 801 -13.13 -16.73 -12.03
CA SER A 801 -13.56 -17.71 -13.01
C SER A 801 -14.92 -18.27 -12.61
N TRP A 802 -15.61 -18.96 -13.52
CA TRP A 802 -16.81 -19.68 -13.14
C TRP A 802 -16.51 -20.75 -12.08
N SER A 803 -17.45 -20.95 -11.16
CA SER A 803 -17.39 -22.04 -10.20
C SER A 803 -18.14 -23.24 -10.76
N LYS A 804 -17.42 -24.32 -11.02
CA LYS A 804 -18.00 -25.59 -11.49
C LYS A 804 -19.14 -26.07 -10.59
N VAL A 805 -18.97 -25.99 -9.28
CA VAL A 805 -20.00 -26.42 -8.30
C VAL A 805 -21.25 -25.55 -8.41
N ALA A 806 -21.11 -24.24 -8.57
CA ALA A 806 -22.27 -23.34 -8.69
C ALA A 806 -22.99 -23.49 -10.03
N LEU A 807 -22.24 -23.72 -11.12
CA LEU A 807 -22.78 -24.02 -12.45
C LEU A 807 -23.58 -25.33 -12.44
N GLU A 808 -22.99 -26.41 -11.93
CA GLU A 808 -23.63 -27.73 -11.79
C GLU A 808 -24.86 -27.67 -10.87
N ALA A 809 -24.82 -26.84 -9.83
CA ALA A 809 -25.97 -26.57 -8.98
C ALA A 809 -27.08 -25.78 -9.67
N THR A 810 -26.85 -25.21 -10.85
CA THR A 810 -27.81 -24.33 -11.54
C THR A 810 -28.43 -25.02 -12.75
N ALA A 811 -27.63 -25.43 -13.74
CA ALA A 811 -28.13 -26.10 -14.95
C ALA A 811 -27.01 -26.87 -15.70
N PRO A 812 -27.35 -27.97 -16.40
CA PRO A 812 -26.37 -28.76 -17.15
C PRO A 812 -25.84 -28.01 -18.38
N GLY A 813 -24.54 -28.10 -18.65
CA GLY A 813 -23.90 -27.47 -19.81
C GLY A 813 -23.89 -25.93 -19.76
N LEU A 814 -24.08 -25.35 -18.58
CA LEU A 814 -24.22 -23.91 -18.42
C LEU A 814 -22.94 -23.12 -18.76
N GLU A 815 -21.77 -23.69 -18.49
CA GLU A 815 -20.48 -23.03 -18.78
C GLU A 815 -20.34 -22.66 -20.26
N GLU A 816 -20.70 -23.58 -21.17
CA GLU A 816 -20.65 -23.34 -22.62
C GLU A 816 -21.59 -22.21 -23.05
N LYS A 817 -22.78 -22.14 -22.43
CA LYS A 817 -23.78 -21.09 -22.72
C LYS A 817 -23.35 -19.73 -22.18
N LEU A 818 -22.53 -19.67 -21.13
CA LEU A 818 -22.01 -18.40 -20.58
C LEU A 818 -20.71 -17.95 -21.27
N GLY A 819 -19.90 -18.91 -21.71
CA GLY A 819 -18.50 -18.74 -22.15
C GLY A 819 -17.63 -17.99 -21.15
N ASP A 820 -16.51 -17.46 -21.63
CA ASP A 820 -15.49 -16.94 -20.72
C ASP A 820 -15.86 -15.61 -20.04
N LEU A 821 -15.36 -15.45 -18.81
CA LEU A 821 -15.34 -14.17 -18.10
C LEU A 821 -14.17 -13.31 -18.58
N ALA A 822 -14.36 -11.99 -18.60
CA ALA A 822 -13.30 -11.05 -18.94
C ALA A 822 -13.16 -9.92 -17.88
N PRO A 823 -11.95 -9.41 -17.62
CA PRO A 823 -11.80 -8.23 -16.76
C PRO A 823 -12.50 -6.99 -17.35
N ALA A 824 -13.09 -6.16 -16.48
CA ALA A 824 -13.90 -5.00 -16.86
C ALA A 824 -13.21 -4.00 -17.81
N HIS A 825 -11.88 -3.89 -17.78
CA HIS A 825 -11.11 -2.93 -18.59
C HIS A 825 -10.70 -3.46 -19.98
N THR A 826 -11.01 -4.73 -20.28
CA THR A 826 -10.57 -5.38 -21.53
C THR A 826 -11.48 -5.04 -22.72
N ILE A 827 -10.94 -5.21 -23.92
CA ILE A 827 -11.67 -5.03 -25.17
C ILE A 827 -12.54 -6.27 -25.44
N ALA A 828 -13.85 -6.07 -25.60
CA ALA A 828 -14.79 -7.10 -26.05
C ALA A 828 -14.64 -7.38 -27.56
N GLY A 829 -14.39 -6.34 -28.35
CA GLY A 829 -14.15 -6.43 -29.78
C GLY A 829 -14.13 -5.08 -30.46
N SER A 830 -13.77 -5.06 -31.74
CA SER A 830 -13.99 -3.89 -32.59
C SER A 830 -15.49 -3.63 -32.77
N ILE A 831 -15.87 -2.37 -32.98
CA ILE A 831 -17.24 -2.02 -33.35
C ILE A 831 -17.63 -2.77 -34.64
N ALA A 832 -18.84 -3.31 -34.72
CA ALA A 832 -19.31 -4.03 -35.89
C ALA A 832 -19.39 -3.11 -37.12
N SER A 833 -19.13 -3.65 -38.31
CA SER A 833 -19.24 -2.91 -39.59
C SER A 833 -20.63 -2.29 -39.78
N TYR A 834 -21.68 -2.92 -39.22
CA TYR A 834 -23.03 -2.37 -39.14
C TYR A 834 -23.04 -0.91 -38.69
N TYR A 835 -22.34 -0.57 -37.59
CA TYR A 835 -22.33 0.79 -37.04
C TYR A 835 -21.40 1.73 -37.81
N VAL A 836 -20.33 1.20 -38.42
CA VAL A 836 -19.44 1.97 -39.30
C VAL A 836 -20.21 2.42 -40.56
N GLU A 837 -20.97 1.51 -41.18
CA GLU A 837 -21.70 1.79 -42.41
C GLU A 837 -22.98 2.59 -42.18
N ARG A 838 -23.74 2.28 -41.11
CA ARG A 838 -25.01 2.93 -40.81
C ARG A 838 -24.89 4.29 -40.12
N TYR A 839 -23.95 4.42 -39.17
CA TYR A 839 -23.82 5.59 -38.31
C TYR A 839 -22.47 6.31 -38.44
N HIS A 840 -21.59 5.85 -39.34
CA HIS A 840 -20.27 6.44 -39.57
C HIS A 840 -19.35 6.43 -38.34
N PHE A 841 -19.44 5.38 -37.51
CA PHE A 841 -18.45 5.15 -36.45
C PHE A 841 -17.03 5.06 -37.01
N ASN A 842 -16.05 5.48 -36.21
CA ASN A 842 -14.65 5.20 -36.49
C ASN A 842 -14.43 3.67 -36.64
N LYS A 843 -13.88 3.23 -37.77
CA LYS A 843 -13.60 1.80 -38.02
C LYS A 843 -12.62 1.17 -37.03
N ASN A 844 -11.80 2.00 -36.35
CA ASN A 844 -10.86 1.56 -35.33
C ASN A 844 -11.45 1.66 -33.91
N CYS A 845 -12.72 2.07 -33.79
CA CYS A 845 -13.42 2.07 -32.51
C CYS A 845 -13.53 0.64 -31.97
N PHE A 846 -13.33 0.49 -30.67
CA PHE A 846 -13.55 -0.77 -29.98
C PHE A 846 -14.50 -0.61 -28.80
N VAL A 847 -15.13 -1.71 -28.47
CA VAL A 847 -16.05 -1.83 -27.33
C VAL A 847 -15.26 -2.43 -26.18
N VAL A 848 -15.17 -1.69 -25.08
CA VAL A 848 -14.68 -2.19 -23.78
C VAL A 848 -15.83 -2.96 -23.13
N GLN A 849 -15.52 -4.04 -22.40
CA GLN A 849 -16.55 -4.86 -21.72
C GLN A 849 -17.57 -3.98 -20.99
N TRP A 850 -18.86 -4.28 -21.17
CA TRP A 850 -19.91 -3.62 -20.39
C TRP A 850 -19.94 -4.21 -18.99
N SER A 851 -20.46 -3.47 -18.02
CA SER A 851 -20.60 -3.93 -16.65
C SER A 851 -21.93 -3.47 -16.05
N GLY A 852 -22.20 -3.87 -14.81
CA GLY A 852 -23.41 -3.47 -14.08
C GLY A 852 -23.48 -1.97 -13.81
N ASP A 853 -24.68 -1.48 -13.49
CA ASP A 853 -24.94 -0.09 -13.13
C ASP A 853 -24.20 0.37 -11.88
N ASN A 854 -24.30 -0.36 -10.75
CA ASN A 854 -23.56 -0.02 -9.53
C ASN A 854 -22.02 -0.04 -9.76
N PRO A 855 -21.44 -1.07 -10.42
CA PRO A 855 -20.04 -1.06 -10.84
C PRO A 855 -19.62 0.18 -11.65
N ASN A 856 -20.44 0.60 -12.61
CA ASN A 856 -20.15 1.81 -13.38
C ASN A 856 -20.35 3.08 -12.56
N SER A 857 -21.36 3.15 -11.70
CA SER A 857 -21.54 4.26 -10.77
C SER A 857 -20.35 4.42 -9.83
N LEU A 858 -19.73 3.32 -9.38
CA LEU A 858 -18.48 3.36 -8.61
C LEU A 858 -17.37 4.10 -9.40
N ALA A 859 -17.21 3.78 -10.69
CA ALA A 859 -16.26 4.46 -11.57
C ALA A 859 -16.63 5.94 -11.81
N GLY A 860 -17.89 6.23 -12.12
CA GLY A 860 -18.39 7.57 -12.43
C GLY A 860 -18.39 8.52 -11.23
N LEU A 861 -18.50 7.99 -10.02
CA LEU A 861 -18.33 8.74 -8.76
C LEU A 861 -16.87 8.84 -8.34
N THR A 862 -15.92 8.33 -9.12
CA THR A 862 -14.47 8.37 -8.84
C THR A 862 -14.06 7.67 -7.54
N LEU A 863 -14.83 6.68 -7.09
CA LEU A 863 -14.40 5.81 -6.00
C LEU A 863 -13.27 4.93 -6.54
N ASN A 864 -12.07 5.07 -6.00
CA ASN A 864 -10.88 4.39 -6.55
C ASN A 864 -9.89 3.93 -5.48
N THR A 865 -10.22 4.16 -4.21
CA THR A 865 -9.36 3.86 -3.07
C THR A 865 -10.15 3.09 -2.04
N PRO A 866 -9.60 2.02 -1.43
CA PRO A 866 -10.25 1.35 -0.30
C PRO A 866 -10.67 2.33 0.80
N GLY A 867 -11.91 2.20 1.28
CA GLY A 867 -12.53 3.16 2.19
C GLY A 867 -13.28 4.31 1.51
N ASP A 868 -13.21 4.44 0.18
CA ASP A 868 -14.18 5.25 -0.57
C ASP A 868 -15.55 4.58 -0.55
N LEU A 869 -16.58 5.36 -0.22
CA LEU A 869 -17.95 4.89 -0.11
C LEU A 869 -18.88 5.88 -0.82
N ALA A 870 -19.94 5.38 -1.46
CA ALA A 870 -21.06 6.16 -1.91
C ALA A 870 -22.34 5.69 -1.21
N ILE A 871 -23.22 6.65 -0.92
CA ILE A 871 -24.55 6.39 -0.37
C ILE A 871 -25.55 7.03 -1.31
N SER A 872 -26.28 6.20 -2.05
CA SER A 872 -27.40 6.61 -2.90
C SER A 872 -28.67 6.61 -2.06
N LEU A 873 -29.23 7.80 -1.83
CA LEU A 873 -30.42 8.00 -1.00
C LEU A 873 -31.67 8.15 -1.87
N GLY A 874 -32.41 7.05 -2.04
CA GLY A 874 -33.54 6.94 -2.97
C GLY A 874 -34.73 6.21 -2.35
N THR A 875 -35.63 5.69 -3.19
CA THR A 875 -36.74 4.81 -2.75
C THR A 875 -36.21 3.66 -1.90
N SER A 876 -35.15 3.02 -2.40
CA SER A 876 -34.23 2.19 -1.62
C SER A 876 -32.93 2.95 -1.47
N ASP A 877 -32.28 2.82 -0.32
CA ASP A 877 -30.95 3.36 -0.10
C ASP A 877 -29.90 2.29 -0.42
N THR A 878 -28.87 2.66 -1.16
CA THR A 878 -27.78 1.75 -1.53
C THR A 878 -26.45 2.31 -1.03
N VAL A 879 -25.70 1.49 -0.31
CA VAL A 879 -24.34 1.79 0.12
C VAL A 879 -23.39 0.95 -0.70
N PHE A 880 -22.45 1.55 -1.40
CA PHE A 880 -21.42 0.81 -2.10
C PHE A 880 -20.05 1.47 -2.00
N GLY A 881 -18.98 0.68 -2.05
CA GLY A 881 -17.63 1.20 -1.85
C GLY A 881 -16.55 0.18 -2.15
N ILE A 882 -15.30 0.53 -1.84
CA ILE A 882 -14.13 -0.31 -2.10
C ILE A 882 -13.60 -0.89 -0.81
N ALA A 883 -13.40 -2.21 -0.80
CA ALA A 883 -12.76 -2.96 0.28
C ALA A 883 -11.53 -3.71 -0.25
N THR A 884 -10.51 -3.84 0.61
CA THR A 884 -9.26 -4.59 0.31
C THR A 884 -9.39 -6.09 0.53
N ASP A 885 -10.39 -6.50 1.31
CA ASP A 885 -10.59 -7.89 1.67
C ASP A 885 -12.02 -8.28 1.37
N HIS A 886 -12.18 -9.51 0.89
CA HIS A 886 -13.48 -10.13 0.75
C HIS A 886 -13.88 -10.65 2.14
N LYS A 887 -14.96 -10.12 2.72
CA LYS A 887 -15.55 -10.67 3.95
C LYS A 887 -16.95 -11.21 3.66
N PRO A 888 -17.04 -12.43 3.10
CA PRO A 888 -18.32 -13.05 2.81
C PRO A 888 -19.18 -13.14 4.06
N ASN A 889 -20.43 -12.74 3.91
CA ASN A 889 -21.44 -12.70 4.97
C ASN A 889 -22.78 -13.10 4.36
N LEU A 890 -23.77 -13.37 5.20
CA LEU A 890 -25.15 -13.55 4.78
C LEU A 890 -25.82 -12.23 4.36
N GLU A 891 -25.17 -11.11 4.65
CA GLU A 891 -25.62 -9.76 4.32
C GLU A 891 -24.73 -9.13 3.27
N GLY A 892 -25.35 -8.39 2.34
CA GLY A 892 -24.63 -7.60 1.35
C GLY A 892 -24.07 -8.41 0.19
N HIS A 893 -23.37 -7.71 -0.69
CA HIS A 893 -22.79 -8.25 -1.91
C HIS A 893 -21.34 -7.83 -2.05
N VAL A 894 -20.49 -8.76 -2.47
CA VAL A 894 -19.07 -8.52 -2.76
C VAL A 894 -18.81 -8.89 -4.22
N PHE A 895 -18.36 -7.91 -4.99
CA PHE A 895 -18.01 -8.06 -6.40
C PHE A 895 -16.52 -7.78 -6.60
N PRO A 896 -15.86 -8.35 -7.61
CA PRO A 896 -14.57 -7.84 -8.07
C PRO A 896 -14.67 -6.35 -8.38
N ASN A 897 -13.65 -5.56 -8.04
CA ASN A 897 -13.69 -4.12 -8.30
C ASN A 897 -13.52 -3.83 -9.83
N PRO A 898 -14.44 -3.06 -10.46
CA PRO A 898 -14.39 -2.77 -11.90
C PRO A 898 -13.27 -1.80 -12.29
N VAL A 899 -12.71 -1.05 -11.34
CA VAL A 899 -11.69 -0.03 -11.57
C VAL A 899 -10.31 -0.38 -11.03
N ASP A 900 -10.19 -1.41 -10.19
CA ASP A 900 -8.91 -1.99 -9.75
C ASP A 900 -9.02 -3.51 -9.61
N THR A 901 -8.19 -4.23 -10.34
CA THR A 901 -8.20 -5.70 -10.35
C THR A 901 -7.69 -6.35 -9.06
N LYS A 902 -7.22 -5.59 -8.07
CA LYS A 902 -6.73 -6.14 -6.79
C LYS A 902 -7.76 -6.10 -5.67
N ASP A 903 -8.72 -5.17 -5.77
CA ASP A 903 -9.68 -4.90 -4.71
C ASP A 903 -11.07 -5.49 -5.01
N TYR A 904 -11.98 -5.34 -4.05
CA TYR A 904 -13.38 -5.70 -4.17
C TYR A 904 -14.28 -4.48 -4.05
N MET A 905 -15.38 -4.50 -4.79
CA MET A 905 -16.53 -3.64 -4.55
C MET A 905 -17.45 -4.33 -3.55
N VAL A 906 -17.97 -3.58 -2.59
CA VAL A 906 -19.00 -4.07 -1.67
C VAL A 906 -20.27 -3.25 -1.84
N MET A 907 -21.43 -3.88 -1.64
CA MET A 907 -22.73 -3.25 -1.79
C MET A 907 -23.73 -3.74 -0.73
N LEU A 908 -24.50 -2.81 -0.17
CA LEU A 908 -25.61 -3.03 0.73
C LEU A 908 -26.83 -2.32 0.19
N VAL A 909 -28.00 -2.95 0.35
CA VAL A 909 -29.26 -2.40 -0.12
C VAL A 909 -30.24 -2.38 1.05
N TYR A 910 -30.88 -1.23 1.23
CA TYR A 910 -31.91 -0.99 2.24
C TYR A 910 -33.20 -0.64 1.52
N LYS A 911 -34.27 -1.37 1.81
CA LYS A 911 -35.57 -1.19 1.17
C LYS A 911 -36.25 0.10 1.66
N ASN A 912 -36.10 0.43 2.93
CA ASN A 912 -36.79 1.56 3.58
C ASN A 912 -35.98 2.86 3.52
N GLY A 913 -35.93 3.49 2.34
CA GLY A 913 -35.23 4.75 2.09
C GLY A 913 -36.12 6.00 2.21
N SER A 914 -36.41 6.63 1.07
CA SER A 914 -37.06 7.95 0.98
C SER A 914 -38.51 7.95 1.44
N LEU A 915 -39.27 6.90 1.15
CA LEU A 915 -40.69 6.80 1.54
C LEU A 915 -40.85 6.78 3.07
N THR A 916 -39.88 6.18 3.79
CA THR A 916 -39.83 6.21 5.25
C THR A 916 -39.50 7.62 5.75
N ARG A 917 -38.56 8.32 5.11
CA ARG A 917 -38.26 9.73 5.44
C ARG A 917 -39.44 10.66 5.20
N GLU A 918 -40.14 10.49 4.08
CA GLU A 918 -41.34 11.28 3.74
C GLU A 918 -42.49 11.02 4.71
N ASP A 919 -42.68 9.77 5.14
CA ASP A 919 -43.71 9.43 6.12
C ASP A 919 -43.48 10.10 7.47
N ILE A 920 -42.27 10.01 8.02
CA ILE A 920 -41.92 10.68 9.28
C ILE A 920 -42.03 12.19 9.12
N ARG A 921 -41.60 12.76 7.98
CA ARG A 921 -41.84 14.18 7.67
C ARG A 921 -43.33 14.52 7.68
N ASN A 922 -44.17 13.67 7.10
CA ASN A 922 -45.62 13.92 7.02
C ASN A 922 -46.30 13.86 8.38
N ARG A 923 -45.91 12.91 9.24
CA ARG A 923 -46.49 12.73 10.58
C ARG A 923 -45.94 13.69 11.63
N CYS A 924 -44.63 13.95 11.60
CA CYS A 924 -43.93 14.68 12.66
C CYS A 924 -43.63 16.13 12.27
N ALA A 925 -43.42 16.45 10.99
CA ALA A 925 -42.90 17.75 10.54
C ALA A 925 -43.86 18.51 9.60
N ASN A 926 -45.18 18.39 9.81
CA ASN A 926 -46.20 19.11 9.05
C ASN A 926 -46.06 18.98 7.52
N LYS A 927 -45.56 17.85 7.02
CA LYS A 927 -45.28 17.61 5.59
C LYS A 927 -44.25 18.58 4.97
N SER A 928 -43.48 19.31 5.79
CA SER A 928 -42.48 20.29 5.36
C SER A 928 -41.05 19.79 5.63
N TRP A 929 -40.20 19.86 4.61
CA TRP A 929 -38.78 19.59 4.76
C TRP A 929 -38.06 20.70 5.55
N GLU A 930 -38.56 21.94 5.53
CA GLU A 930 -38.02 23.03 6.36
C GLU A 930 -38.24 22.76 7.86
N VAL A 931 -39.44 22.32 8.25
CA VAL A 931 -39.73 21.94 9.65
C VAL A 931 -38.89 20.72 10.04
N PHE A 932 -38.79 19.72 9.15
CA PHE A 932 -37.94 18.55 9.37
C PHE A 932 -36.47 18.94 9.63
N ASN A 933 -35.94 19.87 8.85
CA ASN A 933 -34.59 20.40 9.01
C ASN A 933 -34.42 21.18 10.31
N THR A 934 -35.44 21.94 10.72
CA THR A 934 -35.43 22.70 11.97
C THR A 934 -35.33 21.75 13.17
N TYR A 935 -36.08 20.64 13.14
CA TYR A 935 -36.00 19.60 14.16
C TYR A 935 -34.64 18.89 14.20
N LEU A 936 -34.05 18.57 13.05
CA LEU A 936 -32.69 18.00 13.01
C LEU A 936 -31.64 18.95 13.62
N GLN A 937 -31.79 20.26 13.41
CA GLN A 937 -30.85 21.27 13.91
C GLN A 937 -31.02 21.55 15.41
N GLN A 938 -32.25 21.56 15.92
CA GLN A 938 -32.56 21.82 17.32
C GLN A 938 -32.28 20.62 18.24
N THR A 939 -32.36 19.41 17.69
CA THR A 939 -32.12 18.19 18.47
C THR A 939 -30.60 17.96 18.59
N PRO A 940 -30.05 17.76 19.81
CA PRO A 940 -28.62 17.55 19.99
C PRO A 940 -28.15 16.20 19.42
N PRO A 941 -26.83 16.03 19.20
CA PRO A 941 -26.26 14.75 18.82
C PRO A 941 -26.63 13.58 19.72
N LEU A 942 -26.75 12.38 19.13
CA LEU A 942 -27.14 11.12 19.81
C LEU A 942 -28.61 11.07 20.24
N ASN A 943 -29.39 12.11 19.97
CA ASN A 943 -30.81 12.19 20.28
C ASN A 943 -31.16 11.91 21.76
N GLY A 944 -30.24 12.21 22.68
CA GLY A 944 -30.38 11.85 24.10
C GLY A 944 -30.55 10.35 24.34
N GLY A 945 -30.04 9.50 23.45
CA GLY A 945 -30.16 8.04 23.52
C GLY A 945 -31.33 7.40 22.83
N LYS A 946 -32.20 8.19 22.22
CA LYS A 946 -33.40 7.70 21.55
C LYS A 946 -33.04 7.11 20.18
N ILE A 947 -33.09 5.78 20.09
CA ILE A 947 -32.85 5.00 18.85
C ILE A 947 -34.19 4.57 18.27
N GLY A 948 -34.37 4.76 16.96
CA GLY A 948 -35.55 4.30 16.23
C GLY A 948 -35.22 3.38 15.06
N PHE A 949 -36.10 2.40 14.83
CA PHE A 949 -36.07 1.46 13.72
C PHE A 949 -37.40 1.59 12.97
N TYR A 950 -37.37 1.98 11.70
CA TYR A 950 -38.57 2.38 10.94
C TYR A 950 -38.66 1.60 9.62
N TYR A 951 -39.54 0.61 9.56
CA TYR A 951 -39.69 -0.27 8.41
C TYR A 951 -41.15 -0.23 7.91
N LYS A 952 -41.38 0.49 6.81
CA LYS A 952 -42.66 0.52 6.09
C LYS A 952 -42.87 -0.71 5.21
N GLU A 953 -41.77 -1.30 4.77
CA GLU A 953 -41.73 -2.54 4.03
C GLU A 953 -40.83 -3.54 4.76
N HIS A 954 -40.98 -4.82 4.44
CA HIS A 954 -40.01 -5.84 4.85
C HIS A 954 -38.59 -5.40 4.44
N GLU A 955 -37.73 -5.22 5.43
CA GLU A 955 -36.38 -4.74 5.21
C GLU A 955 -35.47 -5.88 4.71
N ILE A 956 -34.48 -5.52 3.89
CA ILE A 956 -33.43 -6.43 3.41
C ILE A 956 -32.34 -6.55 4.46
N LEU A 957 -31.92 -5.41 5.02
CA LEU A 957 -30.80 -5.30 5.94
C LEU A 957 -31.12 -4.35 7.11
N PRO A 958 -31.25 -4.87 8.34
CA PRO A 958 -31.44 -6.29 8.70
C PRO A 958 -32.79 -6.85 8.16
N PRO A 959 -32.96 -8.18 8.07
CA PRO A 959 -34.21 -8.80 7.59
C PRO A 959 -35.34 -8.72 8.63
N LEU A 960 -35.88 -7.51 8.82
CA LEU A 960 -36.95 -7.23 9.77
C LEU A 960 -38.31 -7.03 9.07
N PRO A 961 -39.41 -7.43 9.71
CA PRO A 961 -40.76 -7.20 9.19
C PRO A 961 -41.15 -5.72 9.26
N ILE A 962 -42.27 -5.39 8.62
CA ILE A 962 -42.91 -4.07 8.72
C ILE A 962 -43.18 -3.75 10.19
N GLY A 963 -42.73 -2.59 10.66
CA GLY A 963 -42.87 -2.19 12.05
C GLY A 963 -42.05 -0.96 12.42
N GLU A 964 -42.39 -0.37 13.57
CA GLU A 964 -41.62 0.71 14.20
C GLU A 964 -41.23 0.30 15.61
N HIS A 965 -39.94 0.37 15.92
CA HIS A 965 -39.42 0.05 17.24
C HIS A 965 -38.58 1.21 17.78
N ARG A 966 -38.75 1.50 19.07
CA ARG A 966 -38.17 2.69 19.71
C ARG A 966 -37.55 2.30 21.03
N TYR A 967 -36.31 2.69 21.24
CA TYR A 967 -35.57 2.41 22.44
C TYR A 967 -34.94 3.68 22.97
N VAL A 968 -34.93 3.81 24.30
CA VAL A 968 -34.11 4.81 24.99
C VAL A 968 -32.93 4.08 25.59
N VAL A 969 -31.73 4.49 25.19
CA VAL A 969 -30.47 4.07 25.80
C VAL A 969 -30.10 5.08 26.88
N GLU A 970 -29.79 4.59 28.08
CA GLU A 970 -29.41 5.40 29.24
C GLU A 970 -27.90 5.29 29.50
N ASP A 971 -27.37 6.16 30.38
CA ASP A 971 -25.99 6.12 30.88
C ASP A 971 -24.86 6.31 29.84
N PHE A 972 -24.97 7.29 28.94
CA PHE A 972 -23.90 7.65 27.96
C PHE A 972 -22.57 8.12 28.55
N GLU A 973 -22.50 8.35 29.86
CA GLU A 973 -21.23 8.57 30.58
C GLU A 973 -20.37 7.29 30.62
N ASN A 974 -20.97 6.12 30.36
CA ASN A 974 -20.27 4.86 30.28
C ASN A 974 -19.60 4.69 28.90
N GLU A 975 -18.28 4.53 28.86
CA GLU A 975 -17.53 4.37 27.61
C GLU A 975 -17.66 2.95 26.99
N PHE A 976 -18.33 2.01 27.67
CA PHE A 976 -18.48 0.62 27.26
C PHE A 976 -19.94 0.25 26.96
N VAL A 977 -20.16 -0.54 25.90
CA VAL A 977 -21.51 -0.94 25.44
C VAL A 977 -22.24 -1.80 26.49
N ASP A 978 -21.52 -2.70 27.16
CA ASP A 978 -22.06 -3.59 28.19
C ASP A 978 -22.65 -2.83 29.39
N GLY A 979 -22.23 -1.57 29.59
CA GLY A 979 -22.73 -0.71 30.64
C GLY A 979 -23.95 0.12 30.25
N LEU A 980 -24.33 0.15 28.98
CA LEU A 980 -25.49 0.88 28.48
C LEU A 980 -26.75 0.03 28.64
N LYS A 981 -27.74 0.59 29.33
CA LYS A 981 -29.07 -0.02 29.48
C LYS A 981 -30.03 0.55 28.45
N GLU A 982 -30.86 -0.31 27.86
CA GLU A 982 -31.93 0.07 26.96
C GLU A 982 -33.30 -0.36 27.48
N HIS A 983 -34.34 0.39 27.13
CA HIS A 983 -35.72 -0.03 27.30
C HIS A 983 -36.58 0.42 26.12
N GLU A 984 -37.57 -0.40 25.75
CA GLU A 984 -38.51 -0.12 24.65
C GLU A 984 -39.57 0.91 25.10
N VAL A 985 -39.92 1.85 24.22
CA VAL A 985 -40.94 2.88 24.48
C VAL A 985 -41.96 2.97 23.34
N GLY A 986 -43.14 3.53 23.62
CA GLY A 986 -44.23 3.61 22.65
C GLY A 986 -44.07 4.71 21.58
N GLY A 987 -43.31 5.77 21.84
CA GLY A 987 -43.20 6.93 20.96
C GLY A 987 -42.19 7.97 21.46
N PHE A 988 -41.69 8.82 20.55
CA PHE A 988 -40.91 10.01 20.89
C PHE A 988 -41.67 11.31 20.57
N ASP A 989 -41.19 12.44 21.09
CA ASP A 989 -41.59 13.77 20.61
C ASP A 989 -41.18 13.98 19.15
N ALA A 990 -41.89 14.87 18.44
CA ALA A 990 -41.71 15.05 16.99
C ALA A 990 -40.27 15.39 16.55
N PRO A 991 -39.51 16.28 17.24
CA PRO A 991 -38.10 16.48 16.94
C PRO A 991 -37.25 15.22 17.11
N SER A 992 -37.47 14.48 18.19
CA SER A 992 -36.74 13.25 18.48
C SER A 992 -37.07 12.11 17.50
N GLU A 993 -38.30 12.01 16.98
CA GLU A 993 -38.66 11.06 15.90
C GLU A 993 -37.87 11.33 14.62
N VAL A 994 -37.85 12.59 14.20
CA VAL A 994 -37.11 13.03 13.00
C VAL A 994 -35.63 12.71 13.14
N ARG A 995 -35.05 12.95 14.31
CA ARG A 995 -33.64 12.65 14.59
C ARG A 995 -33.36 11.15 14.64
N ALA A 996 -34.20 10.38 15.34
CA ALA A 996 -34.07 8.93 15.49
C ALA A 996 -34.09 8.22 14.14
N LEU A 997 -34.94 8.68 13.20
CA LEU A 997 -34.99 8.15 11.84
C LEU A 997 -33.65 8.31 11.11
N ILE A 998 -33.13 9.53 11.04
CA ILE A 998 -31.91 9.81 10.25
C ILE A 998 -30.68 9.19 10.92
N GLU A 999 -30.53 9.30 12.24
CA GLU A 999 -29.44 8.62 12.93
C GLU A 999 -29.53 7.11 12.79
N GLY A 1000 -30.73 6.55 12.95
CA GLY A 1000 -30.99 5.10 12.83
C GLY A 1000 -30.58 4.55 11.47
N GLN A 1001 -30.96 5.21 10.38
CA GLN A 1001 -30.56 4.83 9.01
C GLN A 1001 -29.03 4.89 8.85
N MET A 1002 -28.39 6.00 9.24
CA MET A 1002 -26.94 6.18 9.04
C MET A 1002 -26.09 5.26 9.93
N LEU A 1003 -26.52 5.00 11.17
CA LEU A 1003 -25.86 4.07 12.08
C LEU A 1003 -25.95 2.63 11.55
N SER A 1004 -27.10 2.24 10.97
CA SER A 1004 -27.25 0.96 10.27
C SER A 1004 -26.25 0.84 9.13
N MET A 1005 -26.25 1.83 8.23
CA MET A 1005 -25.36 1.88 7.08
C MET A 1005 -23.89 1.77 7.48
N ARG A 1006 -23.47 2.51 8.52
CA ARG A 1006 -22.10 2.44 9.05
C ARG A 1006 -21.76 1.06 9.63
N ALA A 1007 -22.68 0.48 10.41
CA ALA A 1007 -22.47 -0.81 11.06
C ALA A 1007 -22.31 -1.95 10.05
N HIS A 1008 -23.24 -2.08 9.11
CA HIS A 1008 -23.19 -3.17 8.14
C HIS A 1008 -22.08 -2.97 7.11
N ALA A 1009 -21.76 -1.73 6.72
CA ALA A 1009 -20.62 -1.46 5.84
C ALA A 1009 -19.32 -1.98 6.48
N ARG A 1010 -19.13 -1.75 7.79
CA ARG A 1010 -17.99 -2.29 8.53
C ARG A 1010 -18.00 -3.84 8.55
N LYS A 1011 -19.17 -4.46 8.71
CA LYS A 1011 -19.32 -5.92 8.77
C LYS A 1011 -18.83 -6.62 7.50
N ILE A 1012 -19.07 -6.01 6.34
CA ILE A 1012 -18.65 -6.54 5.02
C ILE A 1012 -17.25 -6.08 4.56
N GLY A 1013 -16.47 -5.47 5.46
CA GLY A 1013 -15.05 -5.16 5.21
C GLY A 1013 -14.73 -3.70 4.87
N MET A 1014 -15.69 -2.77 4.91
CA MET A 1014 -15.36 -1.35 4.77
C MET A 1014 -14.59 -0.83 6.00
N PRO A 1015 -13.55 0.00 5.80
CA PRO A 1015 -12.94 0.79 6.86
C PRO A 1015 -13.99 1.63 7.60
N SER A 1016 -13.85 1.73 8.92
CA SER A 1016 -14.69 2.57 9.78
C SER A 1016 -13.79 3.36 10.74
N PRO A 1017 -13.70 4.70 10.62
CA PRO A 1017 -14.41 5.53 9.65
C PRO A 1017 -13.96 5.25 8.20
N PRO A 1018 -14.84 5.43 7.20
CA PRO A 1018 -14.44 5.41 5.79
C PRO A 1018 -13.57 6.63 5.46
N ARG A 1019 -12.86 6.58 4.32
CA ARG A 1019 -11.97 7.67 3.87
C ARG A 1019 -12.77 8.92 3.49
N ARG A 1020 -13.84 8.74 2.73
CA ARG A 1020 -14.81 9.76 2.33
C ARG A 1020 -16.11 9.09 1.90
N ILE A 1021 -17.18 9.87 1.90
CA ILE A 1021 -18.49 9.45 1.37
C ILE A 1021 -18.89 10.35 0.22
N ILE A 1022 -19.46 9.78 -0.84
CA ILE A 1022 -20.16 10.51 -1.89
C ILE A 1022 -21.65 10.24 -1.76
N ALA A 1023 -22.40 11.22 -1.27
CA ALA A 1023 -23.84 11.14 -1.14
C ALA A 1023 -24.51 11.57 -2.45
N THR A 1024 -25.43 10.73 -2.94
CA THR A 1024 -26.25 10.99 -4.14
C THR A 1024 -27.72 10.67 -3.86
N GLY A 1025 -28.60 10.94 -4.81
CA GLY A 1025 -30.05 10.78 -4.66
C GLY A 1025 -30.74 11.97 -3.98
N GLY A 1026 -32.08 11.95 -3.91
CA GLY A 1026 -32.87 13.13 -3.53
C GLY A 1026 -32.52 13.71 -2.15
N ALA A 1027 -32.22 12.86 -1.16
CA ALA A 1027 -31.91 13.33 0.19
C ALA A 1027 -30.47 13.88 0.34
N SER A 1028 -29.58 13.66 -0.63
CA SER A 1028 -28.23 14.24 -0.60
C SER A 1028 -28.23 15.75 -0.84
N ALA A 1029 -29.32 16.31 -1.39
CA ALA A 1029 -29.53 17.75 -1.48
C ALA A 1029 -29.85 18.41 -0.12
N ASN A 1030 -30.16 17.62 0.91
CA ASN A 1030 -30.47 18.13 2.23
C ASN A 1030 -29.20 18.24 3.11
N ASN A 1031 -28.73 19.47 3.29
CA ASN A 1031 -27.52 19.76 4.07
C ASN A 1031 -27.58 19.27 5.53
N CYS A 1032 -28.76 19.20 6.16
CA CYS A 1032 -28.87 18.72 7.53
C CYS A 1032 -28.59 17.21 7.59
N ILE A 1033 -29.15 16.44 6.65
CA ILE A 1033 -28.92 15.00 6.54
C ILE A 1033 -27.44 14.72 6.23
N VAL A 1034 -26.84 15.46 5.29
CA VAL A 1034 -25.43 15.27 4.90
C VAL A 1034 -24.45 15.61 6.02
N ARG A 1035 -24.72 16.64 6.83
CA ARG A 1035 -23.90 16.96 8.02
C ARG A 1035 -24.00 15.90 9.10
N LEU A 1036 -25.20 15.34 9.31
CA LEU A 1036 -25.38 14.22 10.23
C LEU A 1036 -24.63 12.98 9.74
N MET A 1037 -24.71 12.67 8.44
CA MET A 1037 -23.95 11.59 7.83
C MET A 1037 -22.43 11.77 8.09
N ALA A 1038 -21.88 12.97 7.87
CA ALA A 1038 -20.46 13.24 8.12
C ALA A 1038 -20.07 13.03 9.60
N SER A 1039 -20.94 13.44 10.52
CA SER A 1039 -20.73 13.29 11.97
C SER A 1039 -20.83 11.83 12.41
N ILE A 1040 -21.80 11.08 11.88
CA ILE A 1040 -22.06 9.69 12.24
C ILE A 1040 -20.99 8.78 11.67
N PHE A 1041 -20.56 8.98 10.42
CA PHE A 1041 -19.51 8.16 9.81
C PHE A 1041 -18.10 8.59 10.23
N GLY A 1042 -17.90 9.86 10.59
CA GLY A 1042 -16.60 10.42 10.97
C GLY A 1042 -15.66 10.67 9.80
N CYS A 1043 -16.21 11.12 8.67
CA CYS A 1043 -15.44 11.41 7.46
C CYS A 1043 -16.06 12.57 6.67
N ASN A 1044 -15.32 13.09 5.69
CA ASN A 1044 -15.85 14.09 4.76
C ASN A 1044 -16.93 13.46 3.85
N VAL A 1045 -18.02 14.20 3.64
CA VAL A 1045 -19.10 13.86 2.73
C VAL A 1045 -19.12 14.84 1.57
N TYR A 1046 -19.09 14.30 0.37
CA TYR A 1046 -19.17 15.01 -0.90
C TYR A 1046 -20.53 14.74 -1.54
N THR A 1047 -21.00 15.64 -2.40
CA THR A 1047 -22.20 15.44 -3.20
C THR A 1047 -21.90 15.65 -4.68
N VAL A 1048 -22.72 15.02 -5.52
CA VAL A 1048 -22.73 15.21 -6.97
C VAL A 1048 -24.06 15.82 -7.38
N GLN A 1049 -24.03 16.88 -8.18
CA GLN A 1049 -25.23 17.50 -8.72
C GLN A 1049 -25.57 16.90 -10.10
N ARG A 1050 -25.73 15.58 -10.16
CA ARG A 1050 -26.15 14.87 -11.38
C ARG A 1050 -26.63 13.44 -11.11
N PRO A 1051 -27.61 12.92 -11.87
CA PRO A 1051 -28.15 11.58 -11.70
C PRO A 1051 -27.47 10.50 -12.55
N ASP A 1052 -26.45 10.82 -13.33
CA ASP A 1052 -25.96 10.01 -14.47
C ASP A 1052 -24.66 9.26 -14.21
N SER A 1053 -24.41 8.90 -12.94
CA SER A 1053 -23.16 8.26 -12.52
C SER A 1053 -22.83 6.98 -13.31
N ALA A 1054 -23.83 6.19 -13.69
CA ALA A 1054 -23.64 4.94 -14.41
C ALA A 1054 -23.20 5.16 -15.87
N SER A 1055 -23.92 5.99 -16.65
CA SER A 1055 -23.51 6.30 -18.04
C SER A 1055 -22.21 7.10 -18.10
N LEU A 1056 -21.98 7.99 -17.14
CA LEU A 1056 -20.71 8.71 -16.99
C LEU A 1056 -19.55 7.77 -16.64
N GLY A 1057 -19.77 6.82 -15.74
CA GLY A 1057 -18.81 5.79 -15.38
C GLY A 1057 -18.48 4.85 -16.54
N ALA A 1058 -19.48 4.49 -17.35
CA ALA A 1058 -19.28 3.75 -18.57
C ALA A 1058 -18.42 4.55 -19.59
N ALA A 1059 -18.69 5.83 -19.79
CA ALA A 1059 -17.89 6.67 -20.69
C ALA A 1059 -16.44 6.79 -20.18
N LEU A 1060 -16.26 6.92 -18.87
CA LEU A 1060 -14.95 6.92 -18.23
C LEU A 1060 -14.23 5.58 -18.41
N ARG A 1061 -14.95 4.45 -18.29
CA ARG A 1061 -14.40 3.10 -18.54
C ARG A 1061 -14.07 2.85 -20.01
N ALA A 1062 -14.78 3.47 -20.94
CA ALA A 1062 -14.42 3.45 -22.36
C ALA A 1062 -13.05 4.13 -22.58
N ALA A 1063 -12.84 5.32 -22.00
CA ALA A 1063 -11.55 6.01 -22.02
C ALA A 1063 -10.45 5.20 -21.31
N HIS A 1064 -10.78 4.60 -20.17
CA HIS A 1064 -9.87 3.78 -19.38
C HIS A 1064 -9.42 2.52 -20.11
N GLY A 1065 -10.35 1.76 -20.68
CA GLY A 1065 -10.04 0.57 -21.47
C GLY A 1065 -9.23 0.93 -22.71
N TRP A 1066 -9.49 2.10 -23.31
CA TRP A 1066 -8.65 2.60 -24.39
C TRP A 1066 -7.20 2.83 -23.95
N LEU A 1067 -7.02 3.49 -22.80
CA LEU A 1067 -5.71 3.76 -22.24
C LEU A 1067 -4.98 2.47 -21.85
N CYS A 1068 -5.68 1.52 -21.22
CA CYS A 1068 -5.11 0.21 -20.87
C CYS A 1068 -4.64 -0.55 -22.12
N ASN A 1069 -5.46 -0.55 -23.18
CA ASN A 1069 -5.09 -1.18 -24.44
C ASN A 1069 -3.87 -0.51 -25.08
N LYS A 1070 -3.83 0.83 -25.13
CA LYS A 1070 -2.66 1.57 -25.65
C LYS A 1070 -1.38 1.26 -24.87
N LYS A 1071 -1.49 1.05 -23.56
CA LYS A 1071 -0.35 0.76 -22.66
C LYS A 1071 0.02 -0.73 -22.60
N GLY A 1072 -0.77 -1.61 -23.23
CA GLY A 1072 -0.53 -3.06 -23.20
C GLY A 1072 -0.78 -3.73 -21.85
N GLY A 1073 -1.54 -3.09 -20.95
CA GLY A 1073 -1.77 -3.59 -19.59
C GLY A 1073 -2.71 -2.70 -18.77
N PHE A 1074 -3.09 -3.18 -17.59
CA PHE A 1074 -3.95 -2.43 -16.68
C PHE A 1074 -3.25 -1.15 -16.17
N VAL A 1075 -3.93 -0.01 -16.29
CA VAL A 1075 -3.52 1.28 -15.73
C VAL A 1075 -4.53 1.68 -14.65
N PRO A 1076 -4.14 2.23 -13.49
CA PRO A 1076 -5.11 2.73 -12.52
C PRO A 1076 -6.02 3.81 -13.15
N ILE A 1077 -7.34 3.67 -13.01
CA ILE A 1077 -8.31 4.59 -13.65
C ILE A 1077 -8.10 6.05 -13.24
N SER A 1078 -7.58 6.26 -12.03
CA SER A 1078 -7.32 7.56 -11.44
C SER A 1078 -6.30 8.40 -12.19
N CYS A 1079 -5.35 7.75 -12.90
CA CYS A 1079 -4.31 8.42 -13.67
C CYS A 1079 -4.89 9.34 -14.76
N MET A 1080 -6.09 9.05 -15.28
CA MET A 1080 -6.70 9.85 -16.36
C MET A 1080 -7.18 11.24 -15.93
N TYR A 1081 -7.55 11.42 -14.66
CA TYR A 1081 -8.08 12.69 -14.12
C TYR A 1081 -7.22 13.27 -13.00
N MET A 1082 -6.05 12.69 -12.81
CA MET A 1082 -5.12 13.10 -11.79
C MET A 1082 -4.63 14.53 -12.01
N ASN A 1083 -4.60 15.34 -10.97
CA ASN A 1083 -4.24 16.77 -11.02
C ASN A 1083 -5.16 17.66 -11.89
N LYS A 1084 -6.23 17.10 -12.48
CA LYS A 1084 -7.26 17.86 -13.21
C LYS A 1084 -8.69 17.56 -12.77
N LEU A 1085 -8.91 16.67 -11.80
CA LEU A 1085 -10.24 16.22 -11.37
C LEU A 1085 -11.22 17.37 -11.13
N GLU A 1086 -10.76 18.43 -10.45
CA GLU A 1086 -11.57 19.62 -10.17
C GLU A 1086 -12.07 20.37 -11.41
N LYS A 1087 -11.35 20.24 -12.53
CA LYS A 1087 -11.66 20.84 -13.84
C LYS A 1087 -12.44 19.91 -14.77
N THR A 1088 -12.67 18.66 -14.37
CA THR A 1088 -13.42 17.68 -15.16
C THR A 1088 -14.89 17.65 -14.79
N SER A 1089 -15.69 16.98 -15.61
CA SER A 1089 -17.06 16.64 -15.26
C SER A 1089 -17.18 15.56 -14.17
N LEU A 1090 -16.09 14.99 -13.68
CA LEU A 1090 -16.09 13.94 -12.63
C LEU A 1090 -16.00 14.52 -11.20
N ASN A 1091 -15.87 15.84 -11.06
CA ASN A 1091 -15.66 16.50 -9.77
C ASN A 1091 -16.84 16.31 -8.81
N CYS A 1092 -16.54 16.03 -7.54
CA CYS A 1092 -17.50 15.93 -6.45
C CYS A 1092 -17.28 17.08 -5.46
N LYS A 1093 -18.36 17.76 -5.03
CA LYS A 1093 -18.23 18.94 -4.17
C LYS A 1093 -18.28 18.54 -2.69
N LEU A 1094 -17.38 19.07 -1.88
CA LEU A 1094 -17.45 18.88 -0.43
C LEU A 1094 -18.74 19.51 0.10
N ALA A 1095 -19.59 18.72 0.75
CA ALA A 1095 -20.88 19.15 1.27
C ALA A 1095 -20.87 19.24 2.81
N ALA A 1096 -20.13 18.35 3.47
CA ALA A 1096 -19.88 18.42 4.91
C ALA A 1096 -18.49 17.84 5.24
N ALA A 1097 -17.75 18.52 6.11
CA ALA A 1097 -16.49 18.01 6.65
C ALA A 1097 -16.77 16.99 7.77
N ALA A 1098 -15.77 16.14 8.06
CA ALA A 1098 -15.82 15.19 9.17
C ALA A 1098 -16.16 15.90 10.49
N GLY A 1099 -17.02 15.26 11.28
CA GLY A 1099 -17.38 15.76 12.61
C GLY A 1099 -16.25 15.65 13.62
N ASP A 1100 -16.45 16.27 14.78
CA ASP A 1100 -15.54 16.18 15.93
C ASP A 1100 -15.30 14.73 16.37
N GLN A 1101 -14.05 14.40 16.72
CA GLN A 1101 -13.60 13.04 16.98
C GLN A 1101 -14.21 12.44 18.26
N GLU A 1102 -14.54 13.28 19.24
CA GLU A 1102 -15.29 12.84 20.43
C GLU A 1102 -16.70 12.40 20.04
N LEU A 1103 -17.38 13.21 19.22
CA LEU A 1103 -18.72 12.88 18.74
C LEU A 1103 -18.74 11.61 17.87
N VAL A 1104 -17.74 11.42 17.01
CA VAL A 1104 -17.60 10.20 16.19
C VAL A 1104 -17.46 8.95 17.06
N SER A 1105 -16.76 9.07 18.20
CA SER A 1105 -16.56 7.99 19.16
C SER A 1105 -17.86 7.65 19.89
N LYS A 1106 -18.63 8.68 20.30
CA LYS A 1106 -19.97 8.51 20.89
C LYS A 1106 -20.95 7.83 19.91
N TYR A 1107 -20.94 8.22 18.63
CA TYR A 1107 -21.73 7.51 17.62
C TYR A 1107 -21.25 6.08 17.38
N ALA A 1108 -19.95 5.79 17.50
CA ALA A 1108 -19.45 4.42 17.37
C ALA A 1108 -19.94 3.53 18.53
N LEU A 1109 -20.09 4.09 19.73
CA LEU A 1109 -20.71 3.41 20.88
C LEU A 1109 -22.21 3.17 20.64
N LEU A 1110 -22.95 4.21 20.27
CA LEU A 1110 -24.38 4.13 19.96
C LEU A 1110 -24.65 3.14 18.81
N MET A 1111 -23.78 3.09 17.80
CA MET A 1111 -23.83 2.14 16.69
C MET A 1111 -23.74 0.69 17.18
N LYS A 1112 -22.79 0.38 18.08
CA LYS A 1112 -22.66 -0.98 18.64
C LYS A 1112 -23.92 -1.38 19.41
N LYS A 1113 -24.43 -0.47 20.25
CA LYS A 1113 -25.67 -0.72 21.02
C LYS A 1113 -26.89 -0.90 20.12
N ARG A 1114 -27.01 -0.08 19.07
CA ARG A 1114 -28.04 -0.24 18.03
C ARG A 1114 -27.99 -1.64 17.41
N VAL A 1115 -26.81 -2.16 17.09
CA VAL A 1115 -26.65 -3.51 16.51
C VAL A 1115 -27.05 -4.61 17.48
N GLU A 1116 -26.80 -4.45 18.78
CA GLU A 1116 -27.30 -5.40 19.80
C GLU A 1116 -28.83 -5.45 19.82
N ILE A 1117 -29.48 -4.27 19.88
CA ILE A 1117 -30.95 -4.15 19.83
C ILE A 1117 -31.49 -4.74 18.52
N GLU A 1118 -30.83 -4.44 17.40
CA GLU A 1118 -31.18 -4.98 16.09
C GLU A 1118 -31.14 -6.51 16.06
N ASN A 1119 -30.07 -7.12 16.59
CA ASN A 1119 -29.96 -8.58 16.66
C ASN A 1119 -31.06 -9.19 17.53
N HIS A 1120 -31.43 -8.55 18.64
CA HIS A 1120 -32.57 -8.98 19.47
C HIS A 1120 -33.89 -8.88 18.71
N LEU A 1121 -34.11 -7.81 17.95
CA LEU A 1121 -35.29 -7.66 17.10
C LEU A 1121 -35.33 -8.73 16.02
N VAL A 1122 -34.20 -9.04 15.37
CA VAL A 1122 -34.12 -10.11 14.36
C VAL A 1122 -34.42 -11.48 14.98
N GLN A 1123 -33.92 -11.77 16.17
CA GLN A 1123 -34.24 -13.01 16.88
C GLN A 1123 -35.71 -13.08 17.31
N LYS A 1124 -36.30 -11.95 17.72
CA LYS A 1124 -37.70 -11.86 18.20
C LYS A 1124 -38.73 -11.88 17.06
N LEU A 1125 -38.42 -11.24 15.94
CA LEU A 1125 -39.38 -10.88 14.88
C LEU A 1125 -38.96 -11.33 13.47
N GLY A 1126 -37.70 -11.69 13.27
CA GLY A 1126 -37.17 -12.11 11.98
C GLY A 1126 -37.82 -13.41 11.51
N ARG A 1127 -37.98 -13.54 10.18
CA ARG A 1127 -38.32 -14.83 9.57
C ARG A 1127 -37.04 -15.68 9.48
N LEU A 1128 -37.13 -16.94 9.91
CA LEU A 1128 -36.15 -17.99 9.61
C LEU A 1128 -35.98 -18.18 8.10
#